data_AF-A0AAN6NUC2-F1
#
_entry.id   AF-A0AAN6NUC2-F1
#
_cell.length_a   1.000
_cell.length_b   1.000
_cell.length_c   1.000
_cell.angle_alpha   90.00
_cell.angle_beta   90.00
_cell.angle_gamma   90.00
#
_symmetry.space_group_name_H-M   'P 1'
#
loop_
_entity.id
_entity.type
_entity.pdbx_description
1 polymer ?
#
loop_
_entity_poly.entity_id
_entity_poly.type
_entity_poly.pdbx_seq_one_letter_code
_entity_poly.pdbx_strand_id
1 'polypeptide(L)'
;MSHPKPNVMAPAASNGQYQHFVPQFLLKHFAHRVAKAPKGPKGTPKPKYEKGMFPGDLVISSLDLTQDAAVFTEKPVSRILGQINMYDDFTKPNGEQRHVEKLLSKLEAQAAHIFTKITKAYEAKEGGVVLTRDERNLIRKFLFLMKYRGHRFHTRFFHERPEAYSENDRELLREYMEEHPQFKTPMQVWLHNIETLINLEMDPELNWIRELPKKMYYNDAMWFVTHVQSSYMALCVPSEAENEFILADNSYSVHEGPNKYARDIKSDKEEALGYVELHTFAPISPKIMVVLRSLILPNPLEDQSPEVKEERDFQRSLVMDPYGHVNGMLADLPVRKAENSYSKIVNGCLVLREGCDGRRGKDDKFRFPFFPIESQHVNIINSIFLDNCLRCTSLVYNSKQAFGRTLEWYLTAPPLDIGKIFTGEDKEDRLKTLKKLEAVSRSLGSEKAALWIMPTLPPTLQDHEKIRLRRLERHRKLKNAVVNDERIQDPHGEAFLKSLMEQNALTWGLSKPAAPYMDNYFLLGGSYNTALEDIDQAVKMNTLRIKIDSWSQGVDEAIRQRNRESLVSEYLRLPSPRLWLYIQTERSMIMEHEGIDLRSPQGDWLGMPENAIVRAKKLIRPDRLNELMYIAFKTDTRFREEAHRNIQTEFAPFLQGGIPQIEALAQSRELIDLAITADLAFNSIDPTLASLHNPFARLELITRSIFRNMFAEIMEPERIKHNLSPQVIQDLKKVLFTLVYPTPP
;
A
#
# COMPACT_ATOMS: atom_id res chain seq x y z
N MET A 1 -22.49 -7.58 -4.72
CA MET A 1 -23.59 -8.19 -3.92
C MET A 1 -24.58 -7.10 -3.55
N SER A 2 -25.85 -7.22 -3.95
CA SER A 2 -26.91 -6.42 -3.33
C SER A 2 -26.92 -6.78 -1.85
N HIS A 3 -26.45 -5.88 -0.99
CA HIS A 3 -26.60 -6.07 0.44
C HIS A 3 -28.10 -6.30 0.69
N PRO A 4 -28.48 -7.40 1.35
CA PRO A 4 -29.84 -7.52 1.84
C PRO A 4 -30.08 -6.25 2.65
N LYS A 5 -31.15 -5.51 2.33
CA LYS A 5 -31.67 -4.50 3.25
C LYS A 5 -31.71 -5.18 4.61
N PRO A 6 -31.02 -4.68 5.66
CA PRO A 6 -31.13 -5.27 6.97
C PRO A 6 -32.60 -5.15 7.35
N ASN A 7 -33.33 -6.24 7.21
CA ASN A 7 -34.72 -6.35 7.62
C ASN A 7 -34.69 -6.76 9.09
N VAL A 8 -34.16 -5.85 9.91
CA VAL A 8 -34.21 -5.94 11.37
C VAL A 8 -34.58 -4.54 11.82
N MET A 9 -35.87 -4.36 12.13
CA MET A 9 -36.30 -3.24 12.95
C MET A 9 -35.42 -3.25 14.20
N ALA A 10 -34.61 -2.20 14.39
CA ALA A 10 -34.05 -1.91 15.70
C ALA A 10 -35.20 -2.04 16.71
N PRO A 11 -35.01 -2.69 17.87
CA PRO A 11 -36.01 -2.68 18.92
C PRO A 11 -36.39 -1.22 19.13
N ALA A 12 -37.69 -0.92 19.04
CA ALA A 12 -38.20 0.41 19.25
C ALA A 12 -37.99 0.78 20.72
N ALA A 13 -36.76 1.15 21.09
CA ALA A 13 -36.48 1.87 22.30
C ALA A 13 -37.24 3.18 22.17
N SER A 14 -38.24 3.39 23.03
CA SER A 14 -39.13 4.55 23.03
C SER A 14 -38.42 5.91 23.19
N ASN A 15 -37.07 5.92 23.31
CA ASN A 15 -36.19 7.08 23.52
C ASN A 15 -34.91 7.03 22.65
N GLY A 16 -34.99 6.61 21.39
CA GLY A 16 -33.83 6.60 20.48
C GLY A 16 -33.19 7.99 20.31
N GLN A 17 -31.86 8.09 20.45
CA GLN A 17 -31.09 9.32 20.28
C GLN A 17 -30.52 9.40 18.87
N TYR A 18 -30.69 10.54 18.20
CA TYR A 18 -30.03 10.79 16.93
C TYR A 18 -28.58 11.21 17.19
N GLN A 19 -27.64 10.43 16.65
CA GLN A 19 -26.21 10.57 16.84
C GLN A 19 -25.55 10.91 15.51
N HIS A 20 -24.71 11.93 15.53
CA HIS A 20 -24.10 12.50 14.34
C HIS A 20 -22.80 11.78 14.00
N PHE A 21 -22.67 11.30 12.76
CA PHE A 21 -21.37 10.88 12.24
C PHE A 21 -20.60 12.07 11.62
N VAL A 22 -21.30 13.14 11.21
CA VAL A 22 -20.70 14.47 11.00
C VAL A 22 -21.17 15.44 12.10
N PRO A 23 -20.28 15.90 13.00
CA PRO A 23 -20.65 16.70 14.16
C PRO A 23 -21.38 17.98 13.82
N GLN A 24 -22.34 18.33 14.69
CA GLN A 24 -23.13 19.56 14.54
C GLN A 24 -22.26 20.82 14.49
N PHE A 25 -21.11 20.86 15.17
CA PHE A 25 -20.26 22.05 15.14
C PHE A 25 -19.68 22.32 13.74
N LEU A 26 -19.37 21.26 12.96
CA LEU A 26 -18.95 21.40 11.56
C LEU A 26 -20.13 21.78 10.68
N LEU A 27 -21.28 21.11 10.88
CA LEU A 27 -22.51 21.39 10.14
C LEU A 27 -23.00 22.84 10.30
N LYS A 28 -22.79 23.46 11.47
CA LYS A 28 -23.13 24.86 11.70
C LYS A 28 -22.38 25.83 10.78
N HIS A 29 -21.21 25.47 10.26
CA HIS A 29 -20.48 26.30 9.29
C HIS A 29 -21.07 26.25 7.87
N PHE A 30 -21.97 25.29 7.59
CA PHE A 30 -22.74 25.18 6.36
C PHE A 30 -24.19 25.66 6.52
N ALA A 31 -24.57 26.07 7.73
CA ALA A 31 -25.96 26.37 8.06
C ALA A 31 -26.29 27.85 7.85
N HIS A 32 -27.53 28.10 7.45
CA HIS A 32 -28.15 29.42 7.46
C HIS A 32 -29.34 29.43 8.43
N ARG A 33 -29.87 30.63 8.71
CA ARG A 33 -31.04 30.77 9.58
C ARG A 33 -32.32 30.72 8.76
N VAL A 34 -33.31 30.00 9.26
CA VAL A 34 -34.68 30.05 8.72
C VAL A 34 -35.16 31.50 8.75
N ALA A 35 -35.54 32.01 7.58
CA ALA A 35 -35.98 33.38 7.43
C ALA A 35 -37.23 33.67 8.29
N LYS A 36 -37.25 34.83 8.95
CA LYS A 36 -38.47 35.31 9.60
C LYS A 36 -39.45 35.73 8.51
N ALA A 37 -40.65 35.16 8.50
CA ALA A 37 -41.68 35.63 7.60
C ALA A 37 -41.96 37.13 7.85
N PRO A 38 -42.25 37.93 6.81
CA PRO A 38 -42.64 39.32 6.97
C PRO A 38 -43.85 39.43 7.91
N LYS A 39 -43.89 40.47 8.76
CA LYS A 39 -45.08 40.74 9.57
C LYS A 39 -46.23 41.11 8.63
N GLY A 40 -47.15 40.17 8.41
CA GLY A 40 -48.37 40.42 7.67
C GLY A 40 -49.29 41.41 8.40
N PRO A 41 -50.26 42.03 7.69
CA PRO A 41 -51.31 42.83 8.32
C PRO A 41 -52.04 42.04 9.42
N LYS A 42 -52.49 42.74 10.47
CA LYS A 42 -53.29 42.12 11.56
C LYS A 42 -54.47 41.36 10.96
N GLY A 43 -54.59 40.07 11.31
CA GLY A 43 -55.68 39.19 10.83
C GLY A 43 -55.28 38.15 9.78
N THR A 44 -54.05 38.19 9.26
CA THR A 44 -53.55 37.13 8.36
C THR A 44 -53.14 35.86 9.13
N PRO A 45 -53.39 34.66 8.58
CA PRO A 45 -52.93 33.40 9.17
C PRO A 45 -51.42 33.42 9.36
N LYS A 46 -50.94 32.95 10.52
CA LYS A 46 -49.51 32.79 10.75
C LYS A 46 -48.91 31.91 9.64
N PRO A 47 -47.72 32.26 9.10
CA PRO A 47 -47.05 31.43 8.12
C PRO A 47 -46.88 30.02 8.67
N LYS A 48 -47.25 29.02 7.87
CA LYS A 48 -47.00 27.61 8.20
C LYS A 48 -45.54 27.31 7.90
N TYR A 49 -44.76 27.03 8.94
CA TYR A 49 -43.40 26.54 8.81
C TYR A 49 -43.39 25.00 8.71
N GLU A 50 -42.36 24.43 8.08
CA GLU A 50 -42.18 22.98 8.07
C GLU A 50 -42.01 22.44 9.49
N LYS A 51 -42.50 21.22 9.71
CA LYS A 51 -42.54 20.59 11.03
C LYS A 51 -41.11 20.46 11.60
N GLY A 52 -40.84 21.16 12.70
CA GLY A 52 -39.54 21.14 13.38
C GLY A 52 -38.54 22.20 12.92
N MET A 53 -38.97 23.17 12.11
CA MET A 53 -38.19 24.36 11.75
C MET A 53 -38.93 25.63 12.16
N PHE A 54 -38.36 26.37 13.10
CA PHE A 54 -38.90 27.65 13.54
C PHE A 54 -38.02 28.82 13.07
N PRO A 55 -38.57 30.04 12.97
CA PRO A 55 -37.79 31.21 12.59
C PRO A 55 -36.56 31.42 13.48
N GLY A 56 -35.38 31.52 12.86
CA GLY A 56 -34.11 31.68 13.56
C GLY A 56 -33.36 30.37 13.85
N ASP A 57 -33.99 29.21 13.69
CA ASP A 57 -33.32 27.91 13.76
C ASP A 57 -32.26 27.79 12.67
N LEU A 58 -31.21 27.01 12.97
CA LEU A 58 -30.15 26.70 12.01
C LEU A 58 -30.56 25.50 11.16
N VAL A 59 -30.61 25.72 9.86
CA VAL A 59 -30.93 24.73 8.83
C VAL A 59 -29.81 24.68 7.80
N ILE A 60 -29.71 23.56 7.09
CA ILE A 60 -28.71 23.33 6.05
C ILE A 60 -29.42 23.06 4.74
N SER A 61 -28.96 23.70 3.67
CA SER A 61 -29.36 23.36 2.31
C SER A 61 -28.74 22.04 1.87
N SER A 62 -29.58 21.12 1.42
CA SER A 62 -29.19 19.78 1.02
C SER A 62 -29.91 19.34 -0.25
N LEU A 63 -29.23 18.56 -1.09
CA LEU A 63 -29.86 17.75 -2.11
C LEU A 63 -30.12 16.36 -1.51
N ASP A 64 -31.39 15.99 -1.37
CA ASP A 64 -31.79 14.67 -0.89
C ASP A 64 -31.64 13.63 -2.00
N LEU A 65 -30.85 12.60 -1.74
CA LEU A 65 -30.55 11.52 -2.67
C LEU A 65 -31.34 10.22 -2.37
N THR A 66 -32.18 10.16 -1.34
CA THR A 66 -32.88 8.93 -0.97
C THR A 66 -34.12 8.64 -1.82
N GLN A 67 -34.71 9.67 -2.43
CA GLN A 67 -35.88 9.56 -3.32
C GLN A 67 -35.44 9.18 -4.74
N ASP A 68 -36.32 8.66 -5.61
CA ASP A 68 -35.93 8.32 -6.98
C ASP A 68 -35.43 9.55 -7.77
N ALA A 69 -36.14 10.68 -7.67
CA ALA A 69 -35.67 11.99 -8.12
C ALA A 69 -34.94 12.71 -6.97
N ALA A 70 -33.81 13.35 -7.25
CA ALA A 70 -33.13 14.15 -6.23
C ALA A 70 -33.90 15.45 -5.96
N VAL A 71 -34.07 15.83 -4.69
CA VAL A 71 -34.89 16.98 -4.29
C VAL A 71 -34.08 17.95 -3.45
N PHE A 72 -34.15 19.24 -3.79
CA PHE A 72 -33.60 20.29 -2.93
C PHE A 72 -34.46 20.44 -1.67
N THR A 73 -33.84 20.31 -0.51
CA THR A 73 -34.49 20.37 0.79
C THR A 73 -33.66 21.21 1.76
N GLU A 74 -34.29 21.72 2.81
CA GLU A 74 -33.60 22.18 4.00
C GLU A 74 -33.77 21.12 5.08
N LYS A 75 -32.76 20.92 5.93
CA LYS A 75 -32.85 20.03 7.10
C LYS A 75 -32.30 20.73 8.34
N PRO A 76 -32.90 20.52 9.54
CA PRO A 76 -32.32 21.04 10.77
C PRO A 76 -30.92 20.45 10.99
N VAL A 77 -29.97 21.26 11.47
CA VAL A 77 -28.61 20.80 11.80
C VAL A 77 -28.62 19.56 12.71
N SER A 78 -29.60 19.49 13.61
CA SER A 78 -29.77 18.39 14.57
C SER A 78 -30.32 17.09 13.97
N ARG A 79 -30.71 17.07 12.68
CA ARG A 79 -31.43 15.95 12.03
C ARG A 79 -30.88 15.59 10.63
N ILE A 80 -29.61 15.91 10.36
CA ILE A 80 -28.92 15.55 9.13
C ILE A 80 -27.54 14.97 9.47
N LEU A 81 -27.01 14.10 8.60
CA LEU A 81 -25.67 13.48 8.72
C LEU A 81 -25.46 12.75 10.07
N GLY A 82 -26.48 11.99 10.46
CA GLY A 82 -26.50 11.14 11.64
C GLY A 82 -27.52 10.00 11.52
N GLN A 83 -27.52 9.13 12.52
CA GLN A 83 -28.39 7.96 12.60
C GLN A 83 -28.87 7.76 14.04
N ILE A 84 -30.03 7.14 14.21
CA ILE A 84 -30.57 6.81 15.53
C ILE A 84 -29.76 5.66 16.15
N ASN A 85 -29.29 5.86 17.38
CA ASN A 85 -28.59 4.86 18.21
C ASN A 85 -27.38 4.20 17.51
N MET A 86 -26.65 4.97 16.71
CA MET A 86 -25.50 4.52 15.93
C MET A 86 -24.33 3.99 16.79
N TYR A 87 -24.13 4.55 17.98
CA TYR A 87 -23.04 4.23 18.89
C TYR A 87 -23.53 3.58 20.20
N ASP A 88 -24.79 3.13 20.23
CA ASP A 88 -25.37 2.51 21.41
C ASP A 88 -24.91 1.05 21.50
N ASP A 89 -24.25 0.71 22.59
CA ASP A 89 -23.89 -0.66 22.92
C ASP A 89 -25.05 -1.35 23.65
N PHE A 90 -25.97 -1.94 22.88
CA PHE A 90 -27.14 -2.64 23.43
C PHE A 90 -26.80 -3.87 24.29
N THR A 91 -25.53 -4.29 24.34
CA THR A 91 -25.09 -5.35 25.24
C THR A 91 -24.85 -4.85 26.67
N LYS A 92 -24.71 -3.53 26.86
CA LYS A 92 -24.54 -2.90 28.18
C LYS A 92 -25.88 -2.50 28.82
N PRO A 93 -25.93 -2.36 30.16
CA PRO A 93 -27.10 -1.82 30.85
C PRO A 93 -27.47 -0.41 30.35
N ASN A 94 -28.76 -0.05 30.38
CA ASN A 94 -29.29 1.20 29.80
C ASN A 94 -28.50 2.48 30.13
N GLY A 95 -27.91 2.61 31.33
CA GLY A 95 -27.11 3.78 31.73
C GLY A 95 -25.74 3.89 31.04
N GLU A 96 -25.23 2.79 30.49
CA GLU A 96 -23.89 2.63 29.93
C GLU A 96 -23.89 2.40 28.41
N GLN A 97 -25.05 2.13 27.79
CA GLN A 97 -25.17 1.92 26.35
C GLN A 97 -24.53 3.06 25.55
N ARG A 98 -24.63 4.29 26.04
CA ARG A 98 -24.17 5.52 25.36
C ARG A 98 -22.78 6.00 25.77
N HIS A 99 -21.92 5.11 26.29
CA HIS A 99 -20.57 5.49 26.72
C HIS A 99 -19.72 6.04 25.57
N VAL A 100 -19.74 5.42 24.38
CA VAL A 100 -19.00 5.90 23.20
C VAL A 100 -19.47 7.27 22.74
N GLU A 101 -20.79 7.51 22.70
CA GLU A 101 -21.35 8.84 22.38
C GLU A 101 -20.87 9.93 23.37
N LYS A 102 -20.79 9.62 24.68
CA LYS A 102 -20.26 10.55 25.68
C LYS A 102 -18.78 10.86 25.44
N LEU A 103 -17.98 9.87 25.03
CA LEU A 103 -16.57 10.05 24.70
C LEU A 103 -16.39 10.89 23.42
N LEU A 104 -17.17 10.58 22.38
CA LEU A 104 -17.18 11.35 21.13
C LEU A 104 -17.55 12.80 21.38
N SER A 105 -18.58 13.08 22.20
CA SER A 105 -18.97 14.45 22.53
C SER A 105 -17.83 15.26 23.17
N LYS A 106 -17.01 14.65 24.04
CA LYS A 106 -15.83 15.31 24.63
C LYS A 106 -14.75 15.59 23.58
N LEU A 107 -14.44 14.61 22.73
CA LEU A 107 -13.48 14.78 21.64
C LEU A 107 -13.94 15.87 20.67
N GLU A 108 -15.22 15.86 20.30
CA GLU A 108 -15.84 16.85 19.43
C GLU A 108 -15.77 18.26 20.02
N ALA A 109 -16.00 18.41 21.33
CA ALA A 109 -15.86 19.71 21.99
C ALA A 109 -14.43 20.25 21.92
N GLN A 110 -13.42 19.39 22.10
CA GLN A 110 -12.02 19.77 21.97
C GLN A 110 -11.66 20.12 20.52
N ALA A 111 -12.08 19.29 19.55
CA ALA A 111 -11.88 19.56 18.13
C ALA A 111 -12.57 20.87 17.69
N ALA A 112 -13.79 21.13 18.16
CA ALA A 112 -14.55 22.34 17.87
C ALA A 112 -13.80 23.61 18.31
N HIS A 113 -13.10 23.57 19.44
CA HIS A 113 -12.28 24.70 19.89
C HIS A 113 -11.17 25.02 18.87
N ILE A 114 -10.48 24.00 18.38
CA ILE A 114 -9.38 24.16 17.41
C ILE A 114 -9.92 24.59 16.05
N PHE A 115 -11.02 24.00 15.57
CA PHE A 115 -11.63 24.43 14.31
C PHE A 115 -12.17 25.86 14.38
N THR A 116 -12.72 26.28 15.52
CA THR A 116 -13.11 27.68 15.75
C THR A 116 -11.90 28.62 15.68
N LYS A 117 -10.75 28.21 16.22
CA LYS A 117 -9.49 28.96 16.10
C LYS A 117 -9.05 29.08 14.64
N ILE A 118 -9.15 28.00 13.85
CA ILE A 118 -8.85 28.01 12.41
C ILE A 118 -9.80 28.97 11.67
N THR A 119 -11.12 28.88 11.88
CA THR A 119 -12.10 29.72 11.17
C THR A 119 -11.95 31.20 11.54
N LYS A 120 -11.72 31.51 12.82
CA LYS A 120 -11.49 32.90 13.26
C LYS A 120 -10.23 33.51 12.65
N ALA A 121 -9.13 32.76 12.58
CA ALA A 121 -7.91 33.24 11.93
C ALA A 121 -8.15 33.55 10.44
N TYR A 122 -8.91 32.69 9.76
CA TYR A 122 -9.31 32.93 8.36
C TYR A 122 -10.21 34.16 8.20
N GLU A 123 -11.24 34.31 9.04
CA GLU A 123 -12.15 35.46 9.04
C GLU A 123 -11.42 36.78 9.34
N ALA A 124 -10.43 36.73 10.24
CA ALA A 124 -9.54 37.84 10.55
C ALA A 124 -8.50 38.13 9.43
N LYS A 125 -8.52 37.37 8.33
CA LYS A 125 -7.57 37.46 7.22
C LYS A 125 -6.12 37.28 7.64
N GLU A 126 -5.89 36.50 8.69
CA GLU A 126 -4.54 36.08 9.05
C GLU A 126 -4.00 35.15 7.97
N GLY A 127 -2.71 35.24 7.64
CA GLY A 127 -2.08 34.39 6.61
C GLY A 127 -1.89 32.92 7.03
N GLY A 128 -2.49 32.48 8.13
CA GLY A 128 -2.36 31.14 8.70
C GLY A 128 -2.63 31.09 10.19
N VAL A 129 -2.64 29.89 10.76
CA VAL A 129 -2.93 29.62 12.18
C VAL A 129 -1.81 28.82 12.82
N VAL A 130 -1.48 29.14 14.08
CA VAL A 130 -0.47 28.40 14.85
C VAL A 130 -1.14 27.39 15.78
N LEU A 131 -0.78 26.12 15.63
CA LEU A 131 -1.26 25.01 16.45
C LEU A 131 -0.11 24.39 17.25
N THR A 132 -0.39 23.93 18.46
CA THR A 132 0.55 23.09 19.22
C THR A 132 0.60 21.68 18.64
N ARG A 133 1.60 20.88 19.06
CA ARG A 133 1.67 19.44 18.74
C ARG A 133 0.41 18.70 19.17
N ASP A 134 -0.09 18.97 20.36
CA ASP A 134 -1.30 18.33 20.91
C ASP A 134 -2.54 18.70 20.10
N GLU A 135 -2.71 19.99 19.75
CA GLU A 135 -3.80 20.45 18.89
C GLU A 135 -3.76 19.78 17.50
N ARG A 136 -2.57 19.73 16.89
CA ARG A 136 -2.36 19.07 15.59
C ARG A 136 -2.67 17.57 15.67
N ASN A 137 -2.13 16.88 16.67
CA ASN A 137 -2.35 15.44 16.86
C ASN A 137 -3.83 15.15 17.12
N LEU A 138 -4.53 16.01 17.89
CA LEU A 138 -5.96 15.90 18.12
C LEU A 138 -6.76 16.00 16.82
N ILE A 139 -6.45 16.98 15.95
CA ILE A 139 -7.11 17.07 14.63
C ILE A 139 -6.87 15.79 13.85
N ARG A 140 -5.64 15.29 13.75
CA ARG A 140 -5.35 14.08 12.97
C ARG A 140 -6.10 12.85 13.49
N LYS A 141 -6.15 12.68 14.82
CA LYS A 141 -6.96 11.64 15.46
C LYS A 141 -8.44 11.81 15.14
N PHE A 142 -8.96 13.03 15.29
CA PHE A 142 -10.35 13.36 15.01
C PHE A 142 -10.73 13.06 13.56
N LEU A 143 -9.88 13.41 12.58
CA LEU A 143 -10.12 13.14 11.15
C LEU A 143 -10.17 11.64 10.85
N PHE A 144 -9.29 10.83 11.45
CA PHE A 144 -9.41 9.38 11.32
C PHE A 144 -10.71 8.87 11.92
N LEU A 145 -11.08 9.34 13.11
CA LEU A 145 -12.33 8.91 13.75
C LEU A 145 -13.55 9.29 12.92
N MET A 146 -13.57 10.45 12.28
CA MET A 146 -14.62 10.85 11.32
C MET A 146 -14.74 9.87 10.15
N LYS A 147 -13.60 9.38 9.64
CA LYS A 147 -13.54 8.34 8.62
C LYS A 147 -14.05 6.98 9.13
N TYR A 148 -13.57 6.57 10.30
CA TYR A 148 -13.80 5.25 10.89
C TYR A 148 -15.20 5.08 11.50
N ARG A 149 -15.84 6.17 11.94
CA ARG A 149 -17.17 6.16 12.56
C ARG A 149 -18.32 6.47 11.60
N GLY A 150 -18.03 6.60 10.30
CA GLY A 150 -19.02 6.92 9.28
C GLY A 150 -20.10 5.84 9.14
N HIS A 151 -21.23 6.19 8.53
CA HIS A 151 -22.38 5.28 8.37
C HIS A 151 -22.01 3.93 7.73
N ARG A 152 -21.08 3.93 6.76
CA ARG A 152 -20.61 2.68 6.12
C ARG A 152 -19.93 1.73 7.10
N PHE A 153 -19.17 2.24 8.05
CA PHE A 153 -18.50 1.41 9.06
C PHE A 153 -19.48 0.88 10.10
N HIS A 154 -20.49 1.66 10.47
CA HIS A 154 -21.59 1.12 11.27
C HIS A 154 -22.23 -0.07 10.54
N THR A 155 -22.62 0.08 9.27
CA THR A 155 -23.22 -1.02 8.48
C THR A 155 -22.28 -2.22 8.35
N ARG A 156 -20.97 -1.99 8.23
CA ARG A 156 -19.94 -3.03 8.17
C ARG A 156 -19.89 -3.90 9.44
N PHE A 157 -20.04 -3.30 10.62
CA PHE A 157 -19.89 -4.00 11.90
C PHE A 157 -21.24 -4.37 12.57
N PHE A 158 -22.37 -3.87 12.05
CA PHE A 158 -23.70 -4.10 12.61
C PHE A 158 -24.23 -5.50 12.28
N HIS A 159 -23.64 -6.50 12.93
CA HIS A 159 -24.01 -7.91 12.83
C HIS A 159 -24.27 -8.52 14.21
N GLU A 160 -25.34 -9.31 14.33
CA GLU A 160 -25.73 -9.96 15.59
C GLU A 160 -24.75 -11.05 16.05
N ARG A 161 -24.01 -11.66 15.11
CA ARG A 161 -23.09 -12.75 15.37
C ARG A 161 -21.82 -12.63 14.53
N PRO A 162 -20.67 -13.16 14.99
CA PRO A 162 -19.42 -13.12 14.25
C PRO A 162 -19.50 -13.75 12.86
N GLU A 163 -20.32 -14.80 12.68
CA GLU A 163 -20.45 -15.53 11.41
C GLU A 163 -21.17 -14.73 10.32
N ALA A 164 -21.97 -13.74 10.70
CA ALA A 164 -22.71 -12.90 9.76
C ALA A 164 -21.84 -11.78 9.15
N TYR A 165 -20.67 -11.52 9.72
CA TYR A 165 -19.71 -10.56 9.18
C TYR A 165 -19.06 -11.12 7.91
N SER A 166 -19.23 -10.41 6.78
CA SER A 166 -18.92 -10.94 5.43
C SER A 166 -17.90 -10.13 4.64
N GLU A 167 -17.18 -9.23 5.30
CA GLU A 167 -16.14 -8.41 4.67
C GLU A 167 -14.85 -9.17 4.36
N ASN A 168 -13.94 -8.50 3.67
CA ASN A 168 -12.68 -9.06 3.18
C ASN A 168 -11.73 -9.56 4.29
N ASP A 169 -11.87 -9.06 5.52
CA ASP A 169 -11.06 -9.41 6.70
C ASP A 169 -11.79 -10.31 7.71
N ARG A 170 -12.90 -10.94 7.31
CA ARG A 170 -13.76 -11.76 8.19
C ARG A 170 -13.02 -12.83 9.01
N GLU A 171 -12.01 -13.49 8.45
CA GLU A 171 -11.24 -14.51 9.17
C GLU A 171 -10.38 -13.87 10.27
N LEU A 172 -9.75 -12.72 10.00
CA LEU A 172 -8.91 -12.02 10.98
C LEU A 172 -9.74 -11.42 12.10
N LEU A 173 -10.91 -10.87 11.78
CA LEU A 173 -11.82 -10.36 12.82
C LEU A 173 -12.33 -11.50 13.70
N ARG A 174 -12.66 -12.66 13.12
CA ARG A 174 -13.10 -13.83 13.88
C ARG A 174 -11.98 -14.36 14.79
N GLU A 175 -10.77 -14.51 14.27
CA GLU A 175 -9.58 -14.87 15.07
C GLU A 175 -9.38 -13.91 16.24
N TYR A 176 -9.50 -12.60 15.99
CA TYR A 176 -9.42 -11.60 17.06
C TYR A 176 -10.50 -11.78 18.12
N MET A 177 -11.75 -12.06 17.74
CA MET A 177 -12.85 -12.30 18.67
C MET A 177 -12.72 -13.63 19.42
N GLU A 178 -12.10 -14.65 18.83
CA GLU A 178 -11.77 -15.91 19.50
C GLU A 178 -10.69 -15.71 20.57
N GLU A 179 -9.67 -14.88 20.28
CA GLU A 179 -8.65 -14.48 21.25
C GLU A 179 -9.18 -13.54 22.35
N HIS A 180 -10.27 -12.82 22.08
CA HIS A 180 -10.86 -11.82 22.97
C HIS A 180 -12.33 -12.18 23.28
N PRO A 181 -12.57 -13.20 24.12
CA PRO A 181 -13.90 -13.78 24.33
C PRO A 181 -14.92 -12.82 24.96
N GLN A 182 -14.50 -11.63 25.44
CA GLN A 182 -15.40 -10.56 25.86
C GLN A 182 -16.22 -9.98 24.70
N PHE A 183 -15.73 -10.06 23.46
CA PHE A 183 -16.45 -9.57 22.28
C PHE A 183 -17.33 -10.68 21.70
N LYS A 184 -18.64 -10.51 21.80
CA LYS A 184 -19.67 -11.41 21.27
C LYS A 184 -20.16 -10.99 19.89
N THR A 185 -20.05 -9.70 19.55
CA THR A 185 -20.47 -9.17 18.24
C THR A 185 -19.38 -8.31 17.60
N PRO A 186 -19.31 -8.25 16.25
CA PRO A 186 -18.42 -7.33 15.53
C PRO A 186 -18.62 -5.86 15.94
N MET A 187 -19.86 -5.48 16.27
CA MET A 187 -20.20 -4.14 16.77
C MET A 187 -19.44 -3.79 18.06
N GLN A 188 -19.29 -4.73 19.00
CA GLN A 188 -18.52 -4.47 20.23
C GLN A 188 -17.03 -4.24 19.94
N VAL A 189 -16.46 -4.92 18.93
CA VAL A 189 -15.07 -4.67 18.49
C VAL A 189 -14.94 -3.25 17.94
N TRP A 190 -15.87 -2.82 17.09
CA TRP A 190 -15.85 -1.47 16.52
C TRP A 190 -16.01 -0.38 17.58
N LEU A 191 -16.94 -0.54 18.54
CA LEU A 191 -17.12 0.40 19.65
C LEU A 191 -15.89 0.47 20.56
N HIS A 192 -15.28 -0.69 20.88
CA HIS A 192 -14.02 -0.77 21.63
C HIS A 192 -12.87 -0.07 20.90
N ASN A 193 -12.77 -0.25 19.58
CA ASN A 193 -11.77 0.41 18.75
C ASN A 193 -11.94 1.94 18.77
N ILE A 194 -13.17 2.45 18.65
CA ILE A 194 -13.46 3.89 18.78
C ILE A 194 -13.03 4.40 20.17
N GLU A 195 -13.43 3.72 21.25
CA GLU A 195 -13.06 4.07 22.62
C GLU A 195 -11.54 4.11 22.80
N THR A 196 -10.85 3.07 22.32
CA THR A 196 -9.39 2.96 22.40
C THR A 196 -8.68 4.12 21.70
N LEU A 197 -9.14 4.48 20.50
CA LEU A 197 -8.56 5.59 19.73
C LEU A 197 -8.82 6.96 20.37
N ILE A 198 -10.01 7.18 20.94
CA ILE A 198 -10.32 8.42 21.66
C ILE A 198 -9.34 8.59 22.84
N ASN A 199 -9.19 7.53 23.65
CA ASN A 199 -8.37 7.52 24.86
C ASN A 199 -6.86 7.40 24.60
N LEU A 200 -6.43 7.18 23.35
CA LEU A 200 -5.03 7.05 22.99
C LEU A 200 -4.23 8.33 23.25
N GLU A 201 -3.22 8.30 24.11
CA GLU A 201 -2.24 9.38 24.19
C GLU A 201 -1.22 9.24 23.06
N MET A 202 -1.05 10.29 22.25
CA MET A 202 -0.09 10.29 21.15
C MET A 202 1.20 11.01 21.56
N ASP A 203 2.03 10.29 22.31
CA ASP A 203 3.28 10.81 22.87
C ASP A 203 4.30 11.23 21.78
N PRO A 204 5.13 12.27 22.04
CA PRO A 204 6.14 12.74 21.08
C PRO A 204 7.17 11.68 20.69
N GLU A 205 7.46 10.73 21.57
CA GLU A 205 8.38 9.61 21.37
C GLU A 205 7.79 8.51 20.48
N LEU A 206 6.51 8.62 20.10
CA LEU A 206 5.79 7.68 19.23
C LEU A 206 5.60 6.27 19.81
N ASN A 207 5.69 6.09 21.12
CA ASN A 207 5.45 4.79 21.77
C ASN A 207 4.04 4.25 21.47
N TRP A 208 3.07 5.14 21.34
CA TRP A 208 1.70 4.80 20.97
C TRP A 208 1.58 3.98 19.67
N ILE A 209 2.52 4.11 18.72
CA ILE A 209 2.50 3.35 17.46
C ILE A 209 2.68 1.85 17.71
N ARG A 210 3.49 1.48 18.72
CA ARG A 210 3.76 0.09 19.09
C ARG A 210 2.72 -0.48 20.03
N GLU A 211 2.15 0.37 20.87
CA GLU A 211 1.21 -0.05 21.90
C GLU A 211 -0.22 -0.16 21.36
N LEU A 212 -0.59 0.65 20.36
CA LEU A 212 -1.95 0.63 19.81
C LEU A 212 -2.35 -0.74 19.22
N PRO A 213 -1.51 -1.42 18.41
CA PRO A 213 -1.87 -2.74 17.84
C PRO A 213 -2.06 -3.85 18.87
N LYS A 214 -1.61 -3.64 20.12
CA LYS A 214 -1.80 -4.56 21.26
C LYS A 214 -3.13 -4.32 22.00
N LYS A 215 -3.75 -3.14 21.82
CA LYS A 215 -4.93 -2.69 22.60
C LYS A 215 -6.25 -2.77 21.85
N MET A 216 -6.21 -2.92 20.53
CA MET A 216 -7.38 -2.96 19.66
C MET A 216 -7.14 -3.89 18.47
N TYR A 217 -8.16 -4.09 17.63
CA TYR A 217 -8.01 -4.92 16.44
C TYR A 217 -6.87 -4.45 15.52
N TYR A 218 -5.91 -5.33 15.27
CA TYR A 218 -4.61 -5.01 14.64
C TYR A 218 -4.74 -4.25 13.32
N ASN A 219 -5.61 -4.69 12.40
CA ASN A 219 -5.74 -4.07 11.09
C ASN A 219 -6.24 -2.62 11.20
N ASP A 220 -7.17 -2.35 12.11
CA ASP A 220 -7.69 -1.00 12.34
C ASP A 220 -6.65 -0.11 13.04
N ALA A 221 -5.86 -0.67 13.96
CA ALA A 221 -4.73 0.03 14.58
C ALA A 221 -3.69 0.47 13.52
N MET A 222 -3.30 -0.44 12.63
CA MET A 222 -2.31 -0.14 11.59
C MET A 222 -2.85 0.87 10.57
N TRP A 223 -4.16 0.84 10.31
CA TRP A 223 -4.79 1.85 9.48
C TRP A 223 -4.74 3.24 10.12
N PHE A 224 -5.02 3.33 11.43
CA PHE A 224 -4.87 4.58 12.18
C PHE A 224 -3.43 5.12 12.13
N VAL A 225 -2.45 4.26 12.41
CA VAL A 225 -1.01 4.62 12.34
C VAL A 225 -0.67 5.17 10.96
N THR A 226 -1.06 4.46 9.89
CA THR A 226 -0.80 4.87 8.51
C THR A 226 -1.45 6.22 8.19
N HIS A 227 -2.71 6.42 8.57
CA HIS A 227 -3.42 7.69 8.34
C HIS A 227 -2.73 8.87 9.03
N VAL A 228 -2.24 8.66 10.26
CA VAL A 228 -1.61 9.70 11.07
C VAL A 228 -0.16 9.95 10.67
N GLN A 229 0.59 8.96 10.18
CA GLN A 229 2.02 9.12 9.89
C GLN A 229 2.34 9.34 8.42
N SER A 230 1.53 8.81 7.50
CA SER A 230 1.87 8.79 6.06
C SER A 230 1.41 10.02 5.29
N SER A 231 0.92 11.07 5.97
CA SER A 231 0.43 12.30 5.33
C SER A 231 0.79 13.55 6.14
N TYR A 232 0.67 14.73 5.55
CA TYR A 232 0.70 16.00 6.26
C TYR A 232 -0.56 16.81 6.02
N MET A 233 -0.93 17.64 7.00
CA MET A 233 -2.12 18.48 6.95
C MET A 233 -1.84 19.81 6.26
N ALA A 234 -2.73 20.22 5.35
CA ALA A 234 -2.75 21.53 4.71
C ALA A 234 -4.16 22.14 4.80
N LEU A 235 -4.24 23.48 4.86
CA LEU A 235 -5.50 24.23 4.87
C LEU A 235 -5.71 24.86 3.50
N CYS A 236 -6.66 24.36 2.73
CA CYS A 236 -7.00 24.90 1.41
C CYS A 236 -8.23 25.80 1.51
N VAL A 237 -8.16 26.94 0.82
CA VAL A 237 -9.26 27.90 0.72
C VAL A 237 -9.47 28.25 -0.76
N PRO A 238 -10.72 28.43 -1.25
CA PRO A 238 -10.92 28.86 -2.62
C PRO A 238 -10.34 30.27 -2.85
N SER A 239 -9.57 30.43 -3.92
CA SER A 239 -9.08 31.75 -4.36
C SER A 239 -10.23 32.67 -4.78
N GLU A 240 -11.21 32.12 -5.49
CA GLU A 240 -12.41 32.83 -5.93
C GLU A 240 -13.52 32.77 -4.88
N ALA A 241 -14.08 33.93 -4.54
CA ALA A 241 -15.14 34.05 -3.53
C ALA A 241 -16.43 33.27 -3.88
N GLU A 242 -16.63 32.98 -5.16
CA GLU A 242 -17.79 32.26 -5.69
C GLU A 242 -17.71 30.73 -5.57
N ASN A 243 -16.51 30.20 -5.33
CA ASN A 243 -16.28 28.76 -5.22
C ASN A 243 -16.51 28.27 -3.79
N GLU A 244 -17.10 27.09 -3.67
CA GLU A 244 -17.45 26.49 -2.38
C GLU A 244 -17.17 24.99 -2.39
N PHE A 245 -16.71 24.46 -1.27
CA PHE A 245 -16.64 23.03 -1.06
C PHE A 245 -18.01 22.47 -0.67
N ILE A 246 -18.36 21.31 -1.22
CA ILE A 246 -19.56 20.57 -0.82
C ILE A 246 -19.23 19.58 0.31
N LEU A 247 -20.27 19.10 0.98
CA LEU A 247 -20.18 18.08 2.02
C LEU A 247 -21.16 16.95 1.71
N ALA A 248 -20.71 15.70 1.84
CA ALA A 248 -21.50 14.49 1.64
C ALA A 248 -21.38 13.57 2.86
N ASP A 249 -22.26 12.58 2.96
CA ASP A 249 -22.27 11.60 4.05
C ASP A 249 -20.91 10.92 4.27
N ASN A 250 -20.16 10.72 3.18
CA ASN A 250 -18.89 10.03 3.17
C ASN A 250 -17.68 10.95 2.96
N SER A 251 -17.82 12.28 3.02
CA SER A 251 -16.72 13.22 2.68
C SER A 251 -15.41 12.94 3.43
N TYR A 252 -15.47 12.43 4.65
CA TYR A 252 -14.29 12.11 5.48
C TYR A 252 -13.68 10.73 5.17
N SER A 253 -14.34 9.91 4.35
CA SER A 253 -13.87 8.58 3.94
C SER A 253 -13.51 8.49 2.47
N VAL A 254 -13.60 9.60 1.73
CA VAL A 254 -13.26 9.68 0.31
C VAL A 254 -11.81 10.15 0.16
N HIS A 255 -11.12 9.57 -0.81
CA HIS A 255 -9.74 9.89 -1.15
C HIS A 255 -9.58 10.14 -2.65
N GLU A 256 -8.50 10.82 -2.99
CA GLU A 256 -7.93 10.87 -4.33
C GLU A 256 -6.70 9.96 -4.38
N GLY A 257 -6.55 9.24 -5.49
CA GLY A 257 -5.45 8.33 -5.76
C GLY A 257 -5.90 7.10 -6.54
N PRO A 258 -4.95 6.30 -7.07
CA PRO A 258 -5.27 5.18 -7.92
C PRO A 258 -5.99 4.06 -7.16
N ASN A 259 -6.99 3.47 -7.81
CA ASN A 259 -7.69 2.26 -7.37
C ASN A 259 -7.50 1.18 -8.44
N LYS A 260 -7.17 -0.04 -8.02
CA LYS A 260 -6.99 -1.19 -8.91
C LYS A 260 -8.13 -2.16 -8.72
N TYR A 261 -8.80 -2.52 -9.81
CA TYR A 261 -9.88 -3.50 -9.83
C TYR A 261 -9.55 -4.64 -10.79
N ALA A 262 -10.14 -5.81 -10.56
CA ALA A 262 -10.08 -6.92 -11.50
C ALA A 262 -11.34 -7.79 -11.41
N ARG A 263 -11.68 -8.45 -12.52
CA ARG A 263 -12.81 -9.38 -12.58
C ARG A 263 -12.34 -10.80 -12.25
N ASP A 264 -12.90 -11.39 -11.21
CA ASP A 264 -12.67 -12.79 -10.87
C ASP A 264 -13.42 -13.70 -11.86
N ILE A 265 -12.69 -14.57 -12.56
CA ILE A 265 -13.25 -15.44 -13.61
C ILE A 265 -14.27 -16.43 -13.03
N LYS A 266 -14.11 -16.85 -11.76
CA LYS A 266 -14.98 -17.85 -11.14
C LYS A 266 -16.32 -17.27 -10.71
N SER A 267 -16.30 -16.12 -10.05
CA SER A 267 -17.51 -15.47 -9.53
C SER A 267 -18.15 -14.48 -10.49
N ASP A 268 -17.43 -14.12 -11.56
CA ASP A 268 -17.78 -13.07 -12.52
C ASP A 268 -17.87 -11.65 -11.93
N LYS A 269 -17.36 -11.46 -10.70
CA LYS A 269 -17.43 -10.21 -9.97
C LYS A 269 -16.17 -9.39 -10.14
N GLU A 270 -16.33 -8.08 -10.27
CA GLU A 270 -15.23 -7.15 -10.20
C GLU A 270 -14.95 -6.77 -8.75
N GLU A 271 -13.72 -6.99 -8.29
CA GLU A 271 -13.31 -6.75 -6.92
C GLU A 271 -12.13 -5.78 -6.84
N ALA A 272 -12.11 -4.96 -5.79
CA ALA A 272 -11.03 -4.03 -5.53
C ALA A 272 -9.77 -4.79 -5.07
N LEU A 273 -8.72 -4.73 -5.88
CA LEU A 273 -7.42 -5.28 -5.54
C LEU A 273 -6.65 -4.34 -4.62
N GLY A 274 -6.80 -3.04 -4.75
CA GLY A 274 -6.11 -2.12 -3.85
C GLY A 274 -6.30 -0.67 -4.20
N TYR A 275 -5.83 0.20 -3.31
CA TYR A 275 -5.90 1.64 -3.49
C TYR A 275 -4.73 2.34 -2.81
N VAL A 276 -4.40 3.54 -3.29
CA VAL A 276 -3.46 4.45 -2.63
C VAL A 276 -4.18 5.75 -2.33
N GLU A 277 -4.06 6.24 -1.10
CA GLU A 277 -4.60 7.54 -0.69
C GLU A 277 -3.52 8.60 -0.87
N LEU A 278 -3.54 9.30 -2.01
CA LEU A 278 -2.65 10.42 -2.28
C LEU A 278 -3.13 11.69 -1.56
N HIS A 279 -4.45 11.92 -1.55
CA HIS A 279 -5.08 12.98 -0.79
C HIS A 279 -6.36 12.49 -0.11
N THR A 280 -6.60 12.93 1.13
CA THR A 280 -7.90 12.79 1.79
C THR A 280 -8.42 14.14 2.26
N PHE A 281 -9.74 14.25 2.39
CA PHE A 281 -10.42 15.53 2.50
C PHE A 281 -11.26 15.63 3.76
N ALA A 282 -11.29 16.83 4.35
CA ALA A 282 -12.11 17.14 5.50
C ALA A 282 -12.68 18.56 5.37
N PRO A 283 -13.89 18.70 4.80
CA PRO A 283 -14.56 19.99 4.66
C PRO A 283 -14.92 20.55 6.04
N ILE A 284 -14.37 21.72 6.39
CA ILE A 284 -14.64 22.38 7.69
C ILE A 284 -15.75 23.41 7.54
N SER A 285 -15.75 24.10 6.41
CA SER A 285 -16.78 25.05 5.99
C SER A 285 -16.84 25.08 4.46
N PRO A 286 -17.80 25.79 3.84
CA PRO A 286 -17.81 26.01 2.40
C PRO A 286 -16.53 26.67 1.87
N LYS A 287 -15.73 27.33 2.72
CA LYS A 287 -14.54 28.09 2.34
C LYS A 287 -13.22 27.52 2.87
N ILE A 288 -13.26 26.48 3.70
CA ILE A 288 -12.05 25.92 4.32
C ILE A 288 -12.13 24.39 4.23
N MET A 289 -11.11 23.80 3.62
CA MET A 289 -10.89 22.38 3.51
C MET A 289 -9.57 22.02 4.21
N VAL A 290 -9.60 21.00 5.06
CA VAL A 290 -8.38 20.32 5.47
C VAL A 290 -8.07 19.24 4.44
N VAL A 291 -6.86 19.26 3.88
CA VAL A 291 -6.34 18.21 3.00
C VAL A 291 -5.23 17.48 3.73
N LEU A 292 -5.31 16.15 3.82
CA LEU A 292 -4.17 15.34 4.22
C LEU A 292 -3.49 14.84 2.94
N ARG A 293 -2.30 15.36 2.65
CA ARG A 293 -1.51 15.01 1.47
C ARG A 293 -0.46 13.98 1.83
N SER A 294 -0.37 12.91 1.05
CA SER A 294 0.57 11.81 1.27
C SER A 294 2.02 12.27 1.23
N LEU A 295 2.86 11.69 2.09
CA LEU A 295 4.29 11.98 2.17
C LEU A 295 5.11 11.41 1.00
N ILE A 296 4.53 10.47 0.25
CA ILE A 296 5.17 9.89 -0.95
C ILE A 296 5.13 10.84 -2.16
N LEU A 297 4.33 11.92 -2.08
CA LEU A 297 4.29 12.95 -3.13
C LEU A 297 5.44 13.95 -2.95
N PRO A 298 5.99 14.50 -4.05
CA PRO A 298 7.09 15.46 -4.00
C PRO A 298 6.82 16.62 -3.04
N ASN A 299 7.89 17.07 -2.36
CA ASN A 299 7.87 18.22 -1.47
C ASN A 299 9.07 19.13 -1.78
N PRO A 300 8.90 20.20 -2.57
CA PRO A 300 10.01 21.01 -3.10
C PRO A 300 11.00 21.55 -2.05
N LEU A 301 10.59 21.75 -0.79
CA LEU A 301 11.48 22.21 0.27
C LEU A 301 12.35 21.09 0.85
N GLU A 302 11.80 19.90 0.99
CA GLU A 302 12.53 18.73 1.50
C GLU A 302 13.35 18.06 0.39
N ASP A 303 12.86 18.12 -0.85
CA ASP A 303 13.47 17.51 -2.04
C ASP A 303 14.74 18.23 -2.49
N GLN A 304 15.04 19.40 -1.91
CA GLN A 304 16.33 20.06 -2.06
C GLN A 304 17.46 19.24 -1.44
N SER A 305 17.17 18.40 -0.43
CA SER A 305 18.11 17.38 0.01
C SER A 305 18.01 16.18 -0.94
N PRO A 306 19.08 15.83 -1.68
CA PRO A 306 19.06 14.68 -2.59
C PRO A 306 18.71 13.37 -1.87
N GLU A 307 19.21 13.17 -0.65
CA GLU A 307 18.96 11.98 0.16
C GLU A 307 17.47 11.83 0.50
N VAL A 308 16.83 12.93 0.91
CA VAL A 308 15.40 12.93 1.26
C VAL A 308 14.54 12.73 0.01
N LYS A 309 14.96 13.33 -1.12
CA LYS A 309 14.29 13.13 -2.41
C LYS A 309 14.39 11.67 -2.86
N GLU A 310 15.58 11.08 -2.82
CA GLU A 310 15.83 9.69 -3.21
C GLU A 310 15.05 8.71 -2.35
N GLU A 311 15.05 8.87 -1.03
CA GLU A 311 14.24 8.03 -0.13
C GLU A 311 12.75 8.13 -0.46
N ARG A 312 12.23 9.33 -0.72
CA ARG A 312 10.82 9.49 -1.09
C ARG A 312 10.51 8.89 -2.45
N ASP A 313 11.36 9.08 -3.44
CA ASP A 313 11.18 8.52 -4.77
C ASP A 313 11.15 6.98 -4.71
N PHE A 314 11.98 6.39 -3.84
CA PHE A 314 11.96 4.96 -3.53
C PHE A 314 10.65 4.53 -2.85
N GLN A 315 10.21 5.22 -1.78
CA GLN A 315 8.92 4.92 -1.13
C GLN A 315 7.75 5.07 -2.11
N ARG A 316 7.83 6.05 -3.00
CA ARG A 316 6.83 6.29 -4.03
C ARG A 316 6.80 5.17 -5.05
N SER A 317 7.95 4.69 -5.55
CA SER A 317 7.99 3.60 -6.53
C SER A 317 7.40 2.32 -5.94
N LEU A 318 7.77 1.99 -4.69
CA LEU A 318 7.21 0.86 -3.96
C LEU A 318 5.67 0.89 -3.91
N VAL A 319 5.09 2.05 -3.64
CA VAL A 319 3.63 2.20 -3.49
C VAL A 319 2.90 2.35 -4.83
N MET A 320 3.49 3.05 -5.81
CA MET A 320 2.81 3.49 -7.03
C MET A 320 3.04 2.58 -8.23
N ASP A 321 4.19 1.89 -8.34
CA ASP A 321 4.51 1.05 -9.48
C ASP A 321 3.44 -0.04 -9.78
N PRO A 322 2.79 -0.68 -8.77
CA PRO A 322 1.70 -1.62 -9.03
C PRO A 322 0.48 -1.04 -9.76
N TYR A 323 0.37 0.29 -9.80
CA TYR A 323 -0.70 1.06 -10.41
C TYR A 323 -0.28 1.75 -11.72
N GLY A 324 0.97 1.59 -12.15
CA GLY A 324 1.53 2.21 -13.34
C GLY A 324 1.93 3.68 -13.15
N HIS A 325 2.21 4.38 -14.25
CA HIS A 325 2.65 5.78 -14.25
C HIS A 325 1.49 6.76 -13.99
N VAL A 326 0.91 6.73 -12.79
CA VAL A 326 -0.13 7.66 -12.35
C VAL A 326 0.42 8.59 -11.27
N ASN A 327 0.25 9.91 -11.45
CA ASN A 327 0.73 10.90 -10.47
C ASN A 327 -0.34 11.38 -9.50
N GLY A 328 -1.62 11.14 -9.81
CA GLY A 328 -2.78 11.69 -9.10
C GLY A 328 -3.27 13.00 -9.71
N MET A 329 -4.58 13.26 -9.61
CA MET A 329 -5.25 14.41 -10.22
C MET A 329 -4.97 15.74 -9.50
N LEU A 330 -4.42 15.65 -8.28
CA LEU A 330 -4.09 16.79 -7.43
C LEU A 330 -2.60 16.81 -7.09
N ALA A 331 -1.76 16.17 -7.91
CA ALA A 331 -0.31 16.15 -7.71
C ALA A 331 0.30 17.57 -7.68
N ASP A 332 -0.28 18.47 -8.48
CA ASP A 332 0.08 19.88 -8.63
C ASP A 332 -0.58 20.81 -7.58
N LEU A 333 -1.41 20.27 -6.67
CA LEU A 333 -2.08 21.07 -5.64
C LEU A 333 -1.03 21.92 -4.87
N PRO A 334 -1.17 23.25 -4.81
CA PRO A 334 -0.11 24.17 -4.36
C PRO A 334 -0.07 24.28 -2.83
N VAL A 335 0.22 23.15 -2.17
CA VAL A 335 0.30 23.04 -0.71
C VAL A 335 1.70 22.62 -0.27
N ARG A 336 2.06 22.97 0.97
CA ARG A 336 3.29 22.51 1.62
C ARG A 336 3.04 22.18 3.08
N LYS A 337 4.01 21.49 3.70
CA LYS A 337 4.00 21.21 5.14
C LYS A 337 3.95 22.51 5.94
N ALA A 338 3.36 22.43 7.13
CA ALA A 338 3.36 23.52 8.09
C ALA A 338 4.79 23.92 8.46
N GLU A 339 5.01 25.22 8.61
CA GLU A 339 6.22 25.73 9.26
C GLU A 339 6.22 25.28 10.72
N ASN A 340 7.40 25.06 11.30
CA ASN A 340 7.53 24.58 12.66
C ASN A 340 8.52 25.42 13.47
N SER A 341 8.41 25.31 14.80
CA SER A 341 9.23 26.08 15.74
C SER A 341 10.69 25.65 15.81
N TYR A 342 11.04 24.45 15.33
CA TYR A 342 12.39 23.87 15.47
C TYR A 342 13.22 23.94 14.18
N SER A 343 12.64 24.35 13.06
CA SER A 343 13.31 24.47 11.77
C SER A 343 13.26 25.89 11.22
N LYS A 344 14.17 26.21 10.31
CA LYS A 344 14.21 27.44 9.51
C LYS A 344 14.67 27.14 8.09
N ILE A 345 14.32 28.03 7.16
CA ILE A 345 14.81 27.95 5.78
C ILE A 345 16.06 28.83 5.67
N VAL A 346 17.19 28.25 5.24
CA VAL A 346 18.46 28.96 4.99
C VAL A 346 18.92 28.58 3.58
N ASN A 347 19.08 29.57 2.70
CA ASN A 347 19.43 29.36 1.29
C ASN A 347 18.51 28.36 0.56
N GLY A 348 17.21 28.40 0.86
CA GLY A 348 16.22 27.48 0.31
C GLY A 348 16.10 26.15 1.05
N CYS A 349 17.12 25.73 1.80
CA CYS A 349 17.16 24.44 2.49
C CYS A 349 16.55 24.51 3.89
N LEU A 350 15.83 23.46 4.28
CA LEU A 350 15.30 23.31 5.63
C LEU A 350 16.40 22.83 6.59
N VAL A 351 16.72 23.64 7.59
CA VAL A 351 17.72 23.33 8.61
C VAL A 351 17.15 23.50 10.01
N LEU A 352 17.66 22.73 10.98
CA LEU A 352 17.31 22.91 12.38
C LEU A 352 17.73 24.29 12.89
N ARG A 353 16.96 24.83 13.83
CA ARG A 353 17.35 26.03 14.58
C ARG A 353 18.45 25.70 15.58
N GLU A 354 19.22 26.72 15.94
CA GLU A 354 20.27 26.59 16.94
C GLU A 354 19.68 26.12 18.28
N GLY A 355 20.28 25.10 18.88
CA GLY A 355 19.78 24.45 20.09
C GLY A 355 18.68 23.40 19.89
N CYS A 356 18.21 23.16 18.66
CA CYS A 356 17.30 22.07 18.36
C CYS A 356 18.06 20.81 17.91
N ASP A 357 17.72 19.66 18.48
CA ASP A 357 18.35 18.35 18.21
C ASP A 357 17.53 17.46 17.25
N GLY A 358 16.41 17.99 16.72
CA GLY A 358 15.49 17.27 15.85
C GLY A 358 14.51 16.34 16.57
N ARG A 359 14.58 16.22 17.90
CA ARG A 359 13.61 15.44 18.67
C ARG A 359 12.25 16.14 18.68
N ARG A 360 11.19 15.34 18.78
CA ARG A 360 9.80 15.82 18.81
C ARG A 360 9.52 16.38 20.19
N GLY A 361 9.39 17.70 20.32
CA GLY A 361 9.05 18.37 21.57
C GLY A 361 7.54 18.53 21.75
N LYS A 362 7.04 18.40 22.99
CA LYS A 362 5.63 18.68 23.32
C LYS A 362 5.23 20.12 23.02
N ASP A 363 6.17 21.05 23.24
CA ASP A 363 5.97 22.49 23.03
C ASP A 363 6.17 22.96 21.59
N ASP A 364 6.38 22.02 20.65
CA ASP A 364 6.51 22.35 19.24
C ASP A 364 5.24 23.01 18.70
N LYS A 365 5.44 24.10 17.97
CA LYS A 365 4.37 24.87 17.33
C LYS A 365 4.46 24.74 15.82
N PHE A 366 3.30 24.67 15.19
CA PHE A 366 3.13 24.47 13.76
C PHE A 366 2.28 25.59 13.18
N ARG A 367 2.83 26.36 12.24
CA ARG A 367 2.09 27.39 11.53
C ARG A 367 1.55 26.82 10.21
N PHE A 368 0.23 26.72 10.14
CA PHE A 368 -0.52 26.25 8.98
C PHE A 368 -1.01 27.45 8.17
N PRO A 369 -0.41 27.77 7.02
CA PRO A 369 -0.91 28.82 6.14
C PRO A 369 -2.23 28.39 5.47
N PHE A 370 -3.05 29.38 5.13
CA PHE A 370 -4.20 29.17 4.24
C PHE A 370 -3.72 29.23 2.79
N PHE A 371 -3.79 28.11 2.09
CA PHE A 371 -3.40 28.01 0.69
C PHE A 371 -4.59 28.35 -0.22
N PRO A 372 -4.56 29.50 -0.93
CA PRO A 372 -5.56 29.79 -1.95
C PRO A 372 -5.39 28.78 -3.10
N ILE A 373 -6.44 28.04 -3.41
CA ILE A 373 -6.44 27.08 -4.52
C ILE A 373 -7.37 27.56 -5.64
N GLU A 374 -6.96 27.30 -6.87
CA GLU A 374 -7.69 27.70 -8.07
C GLU A 374 -9.03 26.97 -8.20
N SER A 375 -9.95 27.54 -9.00
CA SER A 375 -11.25 26.95 -9.31
C SER A 375 -11.17 25.51 -9.81
N GLN A 376 -10.14 25.19 -10.61
CA GLN A 376 -9.92 23.84 -11.11
C GLN A 376 -9.71 22.83 -9.96
N HIS A 377 -8.86 23.15 -8.99
CA HIS A 377 -8.62 22.29 -7.83
C HIS A 377 -9.89 22.10 -6.99
N VAL A 378 -10.66 23.18 -6.75
CA VAL A 378 -11.94 23.09 -6.02
C VAL A 378 -12.92 22.17 -6.77
N ASN A 379 -13.01 22.32 -8.09
CA ASN A 379 -13.88 21.51 -8.92
C ASN A 379 -13.47 20.03 -8.95
N ILE A 380 -12.16 19.72 -9.00
CA ILE A 380 -11.66 18.35 -8.91
C ILE A 380 -12.02 17.73 -7.55
N ILE A 381 -11.78 18.44 -6.44
CA ILE A 381 -12.12 17.97 -5.08
C ILE A 381 -13.63 17.70 -4.96
N ASN A 382 -14.47 18.64 -5.39
CA ASN A 382 -15.92 18.44 -5.36
C ASN A 382 -16.36 17.29 -6.28
N SER A 383 -15.71 17.12 -7.43
CA SER A 383 -15.98 16.01 -8.36
C SER A 383 -15.68 14.66 -7.74
N ILE A 384 -14.61 14.55 -6.95
CA ILE A 384 -14.30 13.34 -6.18
C ILE A 384 -15.44 12.99 -5.20
N PHE A 385 -16.04 13.98 -4.52
CA PHE A 385 -17.22 13.74 -3.68
C PHE A 385 -18.45 13.33 -4.48
N LEU A 386 -18.72 13.98 -5.61
CA LEU A 386 -19.85 13.67 -6.48
C LEU A 386 -19.72 12.27 -7.10
N ASP A 387 -18.51 11.85 -7.46
CA ASP A 387 -18.22 10.53 -8.01
C ASP A 387 -18.38 9.41 -6.97
N ASN A 388 -18.19 9.75 -5.68
CA ASN A 388 -18.37 8.84 -4.55
C ASN A 388 -19.75 8.96 -3.87
N CYS A 389 -20.69 9.72 -4.44
CA CYS A 389 -22.00 9.96 -3.79
C CYS A 389 -23.03 8.83 -3.98
N LEU A 390 -22.68 7.75 -4.69
CA LEU A 390 -23.54 6.62 -5.05
C LEU A 390 -24.45 6.12 -3.92
N ARG A 391 -23.89 5.96 -2.71
CA ARG A 391 -24.61 5.47 -1.52
C ARG A 391 -24.82 6.55 -0.45
N CYS A 392 -24.70 7.82 -0.82
CA CYS A 392 -24.98 8.94 0.08
C CYS A 392 -26.47 9.23 0.11
N THR A 393 -26.95 9.70 1.26
CA THR A 393 -28.34 10.16 1.44
C THR A 393 -28.47 11.66 1.17
N SER A 394 -27.39 12.43 1.32
CA SER A 394 -27.41 13.87 1.16
C SER A 394 -26.14 14.45 0.53
N LEU A 395 -26.31 15.53 -0.23
CA LEU A 395 -25.25 16.46 -0.60
C LEU A 395 -25.57 17.84 -0.03
N VAL A 396 -24.78 18.27 0.94
CA VAL A 396 -24.85 19.56 1.60
C VAL A 396 -24.07 20.61 0.80
N TYR A 397 -24.68 21.77 0.62
CA TYR A 397 -24.09 22.92 -0.07
C TYR A 397 -24.53 24.22 0.63
N ASN A 398 -23.76 25.30 0.44
CA ASN A 398 -24.09 26.60 1.02
C ASN A 398 -24.84 27.50 0.03
N SER A 399 -24.30 27.71 -1.17
CA SER A 399 -24.97 28.43 -2.25
C SER A 399 -25.50 27.49 -3.32
N LYS A 400 -26.80 27.57 -3.61
CA LYS A 400 -27.44 26.82 -4.71
C LYS A 400 -26.80 27.14 -6.06
N GLN A 401 -26.37 28.39 -6.26
CA GLN A 401 -25.69 28.82 -7.48
C GLN A 401 -24.30 28.21 -7.61
N ALA A 402 -23.50 28.23 -6.52
CA ALA A 402 -22.17 27.62 -6.52
C ALA A 402 -22.25 26.10 -6.72
N PHE A 403 -23.23 25.45 -6.08
CA PHE A 403 -23.54 24.04 -6.29
C PHE A 403 -23.89 23.74 -7.75
N GLY A 404 -24.73 24.57 -8.38
CA GLY A 404 -25.09 24.42 -9.79
C GLY A 404 -23.91 24.48 -10.74
N ARG A 405 -22.99 25.44 -10.54
CA ARG A 405 -21.75 25.52 -11.32
C ARG A 405 -20.85 24.30 -11.11
N THR A 406 -20.69 23.86 -9.86
CA THR A 406 -19.90 22.68 -9.51
C THR A 406 -20.46 21.43 -10.20
N LEU A 407 -21.79 21.27 -10.17
CA LEU A 407 -22.47 20.14 -10.77
C LEU A 407 -22.38 20.14 -12.30
N GLU A 408 -22.60 21.29 -12.94
CA GLU A 408 -22.42 21.43 -14.38
C GLU A 408 -20.98 21.13 -14.78
N TRP A 409 -19.99 21.68 -14.06
CA TRP A 409 -18.57 21.41 -14.33
C TRP A 409 -18.29 19.92 -14.19
N TYR A 410 -18.72 19.30 -13.09
CA TYR A 410 -18.56 17.87 -12.88
C TYR A 410 -19.14 17.11 -14.06
N LEU A 411 -20.37 17.36 -14.51
CA LEU A 411 -21.00 16.59 -15.58
C LEU A 411 -20.40 16.84 -16.97
N THR A 412 -19.86 18.02 -17.23
CA THR A 412 -19.45 18.44 -18.60
C THR A 412 -17.94 18.43 -18.82
N ALA A 413 -17.12 18.44 -17.77
CA ALA A 413 -15.68 18.31 -17.90
C ALA A 413 -15.33 16.95 -18.54
N PRO A 414 -14.26 16.86 -19.35
CA PRO A 414 -13.72 15.59 -19.78
C PRO A 414 -13.57 14.64 -18.57
N PRO A 415 -13.89 13.35 -18.72
CA PRO A 415 -13.69 12.36 -17.68
C PRO A 415 -12.26 12.45 -17.15
N LEU A 416 -12.15 12.67 -15.84
CA LEU A 416 -10.87 12.68 -15.17
C LEU A 416 -10.34 11.24 -15.08
N ASP A 417 -9.04 11.08 -14.83
CA ASP A 417 -8.43 9.76 -14.58
C ASP A 417 -9.14 8.99 -13.47
N ILE A 418 -9.83 9.69 -12.56
CA ILE A 418 -10.68 9.14 -11.52
C ILE A 418 -12.08 9.76 -11.66
N GLY A 419 -13.03 8.98 -12.18
CA GLY A 419 -14.45 9.28 -12.11
C GLY A 419 -15.18 9.37 -13.45
N LYS A 420 -16.51 9.24 -13.43
CA LYS A 420 -17.38 9.01 -14.62
C LYS A 420 -17.02 7.79 -15.46
N ILE A 421 -16.27 6.86 -14.88
CA ILE A 421 -15.90 5.58 -15.48
C ILE A 421 -16.87 4.52 -14.92
N PHE A 422 -17.47 3.73 -15.80
CA PHE A 422 -18.37 2.62 -15.43
C PHE A 422 -17.62 1.29 -15.30
N THR A 423 -16.94 1.09 -14.18
CA THR A 423 -16.45 -0.22 -13.77
C THR A 423 -17.19 -0.72 -12.52
N GLY A 424 -17.06 -2.00 -12.23
CA GLY A 424 -17.51 -2.60 -10.97
C GLY A 424 -18.90 -3.21 -10.98
N GLU A 425 -19.22 -3.91 -9.88
CA GLU A 425 -20.58 -4.41 -9.58
C GLU A 425 -21.63 -3.29 -9.49
N ASP A 426 -21.20 -2.06 -9.19
CA ASP A 426 -22.07 -0.89 -8.97
C ASP A 426 -22.34 -0.08 -10.26
N LYS A 427 -21.98 -0.59 -11.44
CA LYS A 427 -22.06 0.13 -12.72
C LYS A 427 -23.45 0.71 -13.02
N GLU A 428 -24.49 -0.08 -12.82
CA GLU A 428 -25.88 0.34 -13.09
C GLU A 428 -26.34 1.43 -12.10
N ASP A 429 -26.04 1.25 -10.82
CA ASP A 429 -26.37 2.23 -9.79
C ASP A 429 -25.62 3.55 -10.00
N ARG A 430 -24.37 3.48 -10.47
CA ARG A 430 -23.56 4.65 -10.81
C ARG A 430 -24.16 5.42 -11.98
N LEU A 431 -24.63 4.71 -13.01
CA LEU A 431 -25.35 5.33 -14.13
C LEU A 431 -26.67 5.96 -13.66
N LYS A 432 -27.42 5.29 -12.78
CA LYS A 432 -28.65 5.85 -12.19
C LYS A 432 -28.34 7.14 -11.43
N THR A 433 -27.26 7.16 -10.64
CA THR A 433 -26.83 8.34 -9.88
C THR A 433 -26.40 9.49 -10.79
N LEU A 434 -25.62 9.22 -11.84
CA LEU A 434 -25.20 10.24 -12.81
C LEU A 434 -26.40 10.86 -13.55
N LYS A 435 -27.34 10.05 -14.02
CA LYS A 435 -28.58 10.55 -14.66
C LYS A 435 -29.42 11.40 -13.71
N LYS A 436 -29.46 11.01 -12.44
CA LYS A 436 -30.14 11.78 -11.39
C LYS A 436 -29.48 13.14 -11.17
N LEU A 437 -28.14 13.18 -11.10
CA LEU A 437 -27.36 14.41 -11.01
C LEU A 437 -27.51 15.28 -12.26
N GLU A 438 -27.56 14.68 -13.46
CA GLU A 438 -27.83 15.39 -14.71
C GLU A 438 -29.21 16.06 -14.70
N ALA A 439 -30.25 15.36 -14.26
CA ALA A 439 -31.59 15.94 -14.11
C ALA A 439 -31.59 17.16 -13.16
N VAL A 440 -30.82 17.08 -12.07
CA VAL A 440 -30.64 18.22 -11.15
C VAL A 440 -29.93 19.38 -11.84
N SER A 441 -28.84 19.12 -12.59
CA SER A 441 -28.12 20.15 -13.34
C SER A 441 -29.02 20.87 -14.34
N ARG A 442 -29.86 20.14 -15.08
CA ARG A 442 -30.85 20.73 -15.99
C ARG A 442 -31.89 21.57 -15.25
N SER A 443 -32.36 21.11 -14.07
CA SER A 443 -33.29 21.90 -13.24
C SER A 443 -32.70 23.21 -12.70
N LEU A 444 -31.36 23.31 -12.66
CA LEU A 444 -30.63 24.52 -12.31
C LEU A 444 -30.32 25.42 -13.52
N GLY A 445 -30.80 25.05 -14.72
CA GLY A 445 -30.65 25.84 -15.95
C GLY A 445 -29.49 25.43 -16.85
N SER A 446 -28.84 24.27 -16.61
CA SER A 446 -27.78 23.78 -17.49
C SER A 446 -28.34 23.18 -18.78
N GLU A 447 -27.87 23.66 -19.94
CA GLU A 447 -28.21 23.12 -21.26
C GLU A 447 -27.12 22.18 -21.83
N LYS A 448 -26.01 22.02 -21.11
CA LYS A 448 -24.85 21.26 -21.59
C LYS A 448 -25.08 19.75 -21.45
N ALA A 449 -24.60 19.00 -22.44
CA ALA A 449 -24.63 17.54 -22.41
C ALA A 449 -23.61 16.98 -21.40
N ALA A 450 -24.04 16.03 -20.58
CA ALA A 450 -23.14 15.33 -19.68
C ALA A 450 -22.23 14.35 -20.44
N LEU A 451 -20.98 14.23 -19.99
CA LEU A 451 -19.96 13.35 -20.56
C LEU A 451 -19.56 12.28 -19.53
N TRP A 452 -19.48 11.02 -19.97
CA TRP A 452 -19.00 9.88 -19.19
C TRP A 452 -18.44 8.77 -20.10
N ILE A 453 -17.57 7.91 -19.58
CA ILE A 453 -16.92 6.83 -20.34
C ILE A 453 -17.40 5.47 -19.88
N MET A 454 -17.76 4.63 -20.85
CA MET A 454 -17.96 3.20 -20.68
C MET A 454 -16.61 2.51 -21.00
N PRO A 455 -15.79 2.18 -19.99
CA PRO A 455 -14.48 1.56 -20.24
C PRO A 455 -14.64 0.15 -20.83
N THR A 456 -13.56 -0.30 -21.47
CA THR A 456 -13.33 -1.71 -21.79
C THR A 456 -13.27 -2.54 -20.49
N LEU A 457 -13.64 -3.82 -20.58
CA LEU A 457 -13.69 -4.74 -19.43
C LEU A 457 -12.38 -4.69 -18.61
N PRO A 458 -12.47 -4.72 -17.27
CA PRO A 458 -11.29 -4.79 -16.41
C PRO A 458 -10.47 -6.07 -16.69
N PRO A 459 -9.17 -6.08 -16.35
CA PRO A 459 -8.35 -7.29 -16.45
C PRO A 459 -8.95 -8.43 -15.62
N THR A 460 -8.82 -9.67 -16.12
CA THR A 460 -9.36 -10.86 -15.47
C THR A 460 -8.34 -11.52 -14.54
N LEU A 461 -8.83 -12.09 -13.45
CA LEU A 461 -8.05 -12.88 -12.49
C LEU A 461 -8.61 -14.31 -12.38
N GLN A 462 -7.73 -15.30 -12.38
CA GLN A 462 -8.13 -16.71 -12.28
C GLN A 462 -8.51 -17.16 -10.86
N ASP A 463 -7.98 -16.51 -9.80
CA ASP A 463 -8.15 -17.03 -8.43
C ASP A 463 -8.06 -15.91 -7.37
N HIS A 464 -9.10 -15.09 -7.27
CA HIS A 464 -9.14 -13.98 -6.31
C HIS A 464 -9.01 -14.46 -4.84
N GLU A 465 -9.67 -15.57 -4.51
CA GLU A 465 -9.64 -16.13 -3.16
C GLU A 465 -8.22 -16.48 -2.71
N LYS A 466 -7.38 -16.97 -3.61
CA LYS A 466 -5.96 -17.23 -3.34
C LYS A 466 -5.16 -15.96 -3.04
N ILE A 467 -5.49 -14.83 -3.69
CA ILE A 467 -4.87 -13.52 -3.40
C ILE A 467 -5.31 -13.05 -2.01
N ARG A 468 -6.61 -13.15 -1.70
CA ARG A 468 -7.17 -12.78 -0.41
C ARG A 468 -6.55 -13.61 0.73
N LEU A 469 -6.52 -14.94 0.61
CA LEU A 469 -5.90 -15.84 1.61
C LEU A 469 -4.42 -15.53 1.84
N ARG A 470 -3.66 -15.19 0.79
CA ARG A 470 -2.26 -14.76 0.92
C ARG A 470 -2.13 -13.44 1.70
N ARG A 471 -3.06 -12.51 1.52
CA ARG A 471 -3.09 -11.26 2.32
C ARG A 471 -3.34 -11.58 3.78
N LEU A 472 -4.35 -12.40 4.08
CA LEU A 472 -4.65 -12.78 5.46
C LEU A 472 -3.45 -13.41 6.16
N GLU A 473 -2.79 -14.38 5.52
CA GLU A 473 -1.62 -15.05 6.10
C GLU A 473 -0.47 -14.07 6.36
N ARG A 474 -0.30 -13.05 5.51
CA ARG A 474 0.68 -11.99 5.73
C ARG A 474 0.29 -11.12 6.92
N HIS A 475 -0.97 -10.73 7.03
CA HIS A 475 -1.47 -9.98 8.19
C HIS A 475 -1.23 -10.75 9.50
N ARG A 476 -1.45 -12.07 9.54
CA ARG A 476 -1.13 -12.91 10.70
C ARG A 476 0.35 -12.87 11.08
N LYS A 477 1.24 -13.06 10.10
CA LYS A 477 2.70 -13.01 10.34
C LYS A 477 3.14 -11.65 10.89
N LEU A 478 2.59 -10.57 10.36
CA LEU A 478 2.90 -9.21 10.81
C LEU A 478 2.36 -8.93 12.20
N LYS A 479 1.10 -9.29 12.47
CA LYS A 479 0.53 -9.23 13.81
C LYS A 479 1.44 -9.94 14.80
N ASN A 480 1.90 -11.16 14.48
CA ASN A 480 2.81 -11.90 15.35
C ASN A 480 4.16 -11.21 15.54
N ALA A 481 4.75 -10.62 14.50
CA ALA A 481 6.01 -9.88 14.63
C ALA A 481 5.87 -8.61 15.48
N VAL A 482 4.76 -7.87 15.35
CA VAL A 482 4.56 -6.59 16.04
C VAL A 482 4.07 -6.78 17.48
N VAL A 483 3.17 -7.75 17.69
CA VAL A 483 2.56 -8.00 19.01
C VAL A 483 3.47 -8.87 19.88
N ASN A 484 4.21 -9.82 19.31
CA ASN A 484 4.95 -10.84 20.06
C ASN A 484 6.49 -10.74 19.97
N ASP A 485 7.09 -9.89 19.13
CA ASP A 485 8.56 -9.76 19.06
C ASP A 485 9.06 -8.56 19.89
N GLU A 486 9.65 -8.85 21.05
CA GLU A 486 10.26 -7.86 21.95
C GLU A 486 11.55 -7.22 21.40
N ARG A 487 12.09 -7.73 20.27
CA ARG A 487 13.38 -7.27 19.70
C ARG A 487 13.26 -6.04 18.81
N ILE A 488 12.06 -5.53 18.54
CA ILE A 488 11.86 -4.26 17.82
C ILE A 488 12.06 -3.09 18.80
N GLN A 489 13.29 -2.93 19.30
CA GLN A 489 13.70 -1.83 20.19
C GLN A 489 14.32 -0.66 19.41
N ASP A 490 13.65 -0.15 18.37
CA ASP A 490 14.07 1.12 17.73
C ASP A 490 13.48 2.31 18.53
N PRO A 491 14.25 3.15 19.22
CA PRO A 491 13.70 4.26 20.00
C PRO A 491 13.02 5.36 19.16
N HIS A 492 13.15 5.36 17.84
CA HIS A 492 12.65 6.45 16.98
C HIS A 492 11.41 6.11 16.14
N GLY A 493 11.02 4.83 16.09
CA GLY A 493 9.83 4.35 15.37
C GLY A 493 9.93 4.46 13.84
N GLU A 494 11.06 4.95 13.32
CA GLU A 494 11.27 5.20 11.89
C GLU A 494 11.57 3.91 11.12
N ALA A 495 12.29 2.95 11.72
CA ALA A 495 12.48 1.63 11.11
C ALA A 495 11.16 0.83 11.06
N PHE A 496 10.32 0.98 12.09
CA PHE A 496 8.97 0.39 12.12
C PHE A 496 8.06 1.01 11.06
N LEU A 497 8.08 2.33 10.92
CA LEU A 497 7.28 3.05 9.92
C LEU A 497 7.76 2.81 8.49
N LYS A 498 9.08 2.71 8.27
CA LYS A 498 9.67 2.35 6.98
C LYS A 498 9.32 0.91 6.59
N SER A 499 9.46 -0.03 7.53
CA SER A 499 8.98 -1.42 7.35
C SER A 499 7.46 -1.47 7.09
N LEU A 500 6.67 -0.59 7.69
CA LEU A 500 5.22 -0.51 7.48
C LEU A 500 4.85 0.08 6.11
N MET A 501 5.58 1.09 5.62
CA MET A 501 5.39 1.69 4.29
C MET A 501 5.82 0.73 3.17
N GLU A 502 6.96 0.06 3.35
CA GLU A 502 7.42 -1.03 2.49
C GLU A 502 6.42 -2.20 2.48
N GLN A 503 5.81 -2.51 3.63
CA GLN A 503 4.76 -3.52 3.73
C GLN A 503 3.48 -3.10 3.02
N ASN A 504 3.06 -1.84 3.15
CA ASN A 504 1.90 -1.31 2.45
C ASN A 504 2.09 -1.42 0.94
N ALA A 505 3.21 -0.98 0.40
CA ALA A 505 3.62 -1.21 -0.99
C ALA A 505 3.56 -2.68 -1.44
N LEU A 506 4.03 -3.60 -0.59
CA LEU A 506 4.03 -5.05 -0.87
C LEU A 506 2.62 -5.70 -0.79
N THR A 507 1.67 -5.14 -0.03
CA THR A 507 0.27 -5.62 0.05
C THR A 507 -0.53 -5.43 -1.25
N TRP A 508 -0.10 -4.50 -2.11
CA TRP A 508 -0.89 -4.01 -3.25
C TRP A 508 -0.58 -4.66 -4.61
N GLY A 509 0.10 -5.82 -4.60
CA GLY A 509 0.12 -6.72 -5.76
C GLY A 509 1.46 -6.85 -6.49
N LEU A 510 2.59 -6.54 -5.84
CA LEU A 510 3.83 -7.23 -6.19
C LEU A 510 3.65 -8.72 -5.88
N SER A 511 3.73 -9.56 -6.90
CA SER A 511 3.72 -11.01 -6.76
C SER A 511 4.89 -11.47 -5.88
N LYS A 512 4.62 -11.69 -4.58
CA LYS A 512 5.51 -12.31 -3.57
C LYS A 512 6.85 -11.58 -3.36
N PRO A 513 7.20 -11.37 -2.08
CA PRO A 513 8.33 -12.11 -1.55
C PRO A 513 7.70 -13.30 -0.85
N ALA A 514 7.99 -14.49 -1.36
CA ALA A 514 7.74 -15.67 -0.58
C ALA A 514 8.51 -15.48 0.73
N ALA A 515 7.94 -15.75 1.90
CA ALA A 515 8.74 -15.89 3.11
C ALA A 515 9.98 -16.81 2.91
N PRO A 516 9.95 -17.82 2.00
CA PRO A 516 11.14 -18.53 1.53
C PRO A 516 12.21 -17.76 0.72
N TYR A 517 11.91 -16.56 0.19
CA TYR A 517 12.81 -15.80 -0.68
C TYR A 517 13.93 -15.16 0.14
N MET A 518 13.58 -14.53 1.27
CA MET A 518 14.57 -13.92 2.17
C MET A 518 15.35 -14.95 2.98
N ASP A 519 14.91 -16.21 3.07
CA ASP A 519 15.68 -17.27 3.73
C ASP A 519 17.08 -17.41 3.12
N ASN A 520 17.20 -17.32 1.79
CA ASN A 520 18.50 -17.37 1.12
C ASN A 520 19.34 -16.12 1.41
N TYR A 521 18.72 -14.94 1.46
CA TYR A 521 19.39 -13.70 1.85
C TYR A 521 19.96 -13.78 3.28
N PHE A 522 19.16 -14.25 4.25
CA PHE A 522 19.61 -14.46 5.62
C PHE A 522 20.67 -15.57 5.72
N LEU A 523 20.51 -16.66 4.95
CA LEU A 523 21.54 -17.69 4.85
C LEU A 523 22.86 -17.10 4.38
N LEU A 524 22.90 -16.09 3.52
CA LEU A 524 24.14 -15.47 3.06
C LEU A 524 24.80 -14.51 4.06
N GLY A 525 24.22 -14.34 5.25
CA GLY A 525 24.71 -13.41 6.27
C GLY A 525 24.07 -12.03 6.21
N GLY A 526 23.06 -11.84 5.36
CA GLY A 526 22.20 -10.67 5.41
C GLY A 526 21.38 -10.64 6.70
N SER A 527 20.94 -9.45 7.09
CA SER A 527 20.10 -9.23 8.25
C SER A 527 19.03 -8.20 7.94
N TYR A 528 18.00 -8.09 8.78
CA TYR A 528 17.02 -7.01 8.61
C TYR A 528 17.65 -5.61 8.71
N ASN A 529 18.72 -5.45 9.51
CA ASN A 529 19.42 -4.18 9.68
C ASN A 529 20.21 -3.78 8.43
N THR A 530 20.71 -4.76 7.66
CA THR A 530 21.51 -4.54 6.45
C THR A 530 20.70 -4.66 5.16
N ALA A 531 19.47 -5.17 5.23
CA ALA A 531 18.64 -5.46 4.07
C ALA A 531 18.43 -4.24 3.17
N LEU A 532 18.15 -3.08 3.76
CA LEU A 532 17.92 -1.85 2.99
C LEU A 532 19.17 -1.37 2.26
N GLU A 533 20.33 -1.38 2.93
CA GLU A 533 21.61 -1.01 2.33
C GLU A 533 22.03 -2.00 1.23
N ASP A 534 21.78 -3.29 1.45
CA ASP A 534 22.13 -4.33 0.48
C ASP A 534 21.22 -4.30 -0.75
N ILE A 535 19.93 -3.98 -0.59
CA ILE A 535 18.98 -3.76 -1.69
C ILE A 535 19.37 -2.51 -2.48
N ASP A 536 19.64 -1.39 -1.81
CA ASP A 536 20.10 -0.16 -2.45
C ASP A 536 21.38 -0.39 -3.27
N GLN A 537 22.34 -1.10 -2.70
CA GLN A 537 23.57 -1.45 -3.40
C GLN A 537 23.31 -2.32 -4.64
N ALA A 538 22.41 -3.31 -4.55
CA ALA A 538 22.05 -4.16 -5.70
C ALA A 538 21.35 -3.36 -6.82
N VAL A 539 20.51 -2.38 -6.48
CA VAL A 539 19.89 -1.46 -7.45
C VAL A 539 20.94 -0.60 -8.16
N LYS A 540 21.91 -0.07 -7.41
CA LYS A 540 23.05 0.69 -7.97
C LYS A 540 23.90 -0.19 -8.92
N MET A 541 24.10 -1.46 -8.57
CA MET A 541 24.80 -2.42 -9.42
C MET A 541 24.08 -2.66 -10.76
N ASN A 542 22.76 -2.85 -10.75
CA ASN A 542 21.99 -2.97 -11.99
C ASN A 542 22.02 -1.70 -12.83
N THR A 543 21.84 -0.55 -12.18
CA THR A 543 21.85 0.75 -12.84
C THR A 543 23.18 0.98 -13.56
N LEU A 544 24.31 0.69 -12.88
CA LEU A 544 25.63 0.82 -13.48
C LEU A 544 25.82 -0.13 -14.66
N ARG A 545 25.36 -1.39 -14.56
CA ARG A 545 25.41 -2.36 -15.67
C ARG A 545 24.61 -1.87 -16.89
N ILE A 546 23.39 -1.38 -16.68
CA ILE A 546 22.52 -0.84 -17.74
C ILE A 546 23.14 0.42 -18.35
N LYS A 547 23.70 1.31 -17.52
CA LYS A 547 24.37 2.53 -17.98
C LYS A 547 25.61 2.22 -18.79
N ILE A 548 26.43 1.24 -18.41
CA ILE A 548 27.57 0.77 -19.22
C ILE A 548 27.08 0.26 -20.58
N ASP A 549 26.00 -0.52 -20.62
CA ASP A 549 25.42 -1.00 -21.88
C ASP A 549 24.89 0.15 -22.76
N SER A 550 24.23 1.14 -22.16
CA SER A 550 23.68 2.31 -22.84
C SER A 550 24.76 3.30 -23.32
N TRP A 551 25.76 3.60 -22.49
CA TRP A 551 26.85 4.52 -22.82
C TRP A 551 27.81 3.95 -23.84
N SER A 552 27.92 2.62 -23.93
CA SER A 552 28.76 1.96 -24.91
C SER A 552 28.04 1.64 -26.23
N GLN A 553 26.85 2.21 -26.48
CA GLN A 553 26.19 2.09 -27.78
C GLN A 553 27.09 2.65 -28.89
N GLY A 554 27.34 1.83 -29.91
CA GLY A 554 28.26 2.16 -31.01
C GLY A 554 29.73 1.77 -30.77
N VAL A 555 30.06 1.20 -29.59
CA VAL A 555 31.38 0.60 -29.31
C VAL A 555 31.40 -0.86 -29.75
N ASP A 556 32.57 -1.37 -30.12
CA ASP A 556 32.80 -2.77 -30.48
C ASP A 556 32.33 -3.74 -29.38
N GLU A 557 31.62 -4.81 -29.79
CA GLU A 557 30.98 -5.73 -28.85
C GLU A 557 31.99 -6.49 -27.98
N ALA A 558 33.22 -6.75 -28.47
CA ALA A 558 34.24 -7.40 -27.66
C ALA A 558 34.73 -6.48 -26.52
N ILE A 559 34.77 -5.17 -26.77
CA ILE A 559 35.07 -4.17 -25.73
C ILE A 559 33.91 -4.06 -24.74
N ARG A 560 32.67 -4.05 -25.23
CA ARG A 560 31.47 -4.03 -24.37
C ARG A 560 31.41 -5.27 -23.48
N GLN A 561 31.68 -6.44 -24.04
CA GLN A 561 31.73 -7.70 -23.32
C GLN A 561 32.83 -7.70 -22.26
N ARG A 562 34.04 -7.23 -22.59
CA ARG A 562 35.13 -7.06 -21.61
C ARG A 562 34.74 -6.14 -20.45
N ASN A 563 34.02 -5.05 -20.73
CA ASN A 563 33.56 -4.13 -19.69
C ASN A 563 32.51 -4.77 -18.78
N ARG A 564 31.59 -5.59 -19.33
CA ARG A 564 30.64 -6.38 -18.52
C ARG A 564 31.37 -7.39 -17.64
N GLU A 565 32.35 -8.10 -18.18
CA GLU A 565 33.16 -9.07 -17.43
C GLU A 565 33.97 -8.39 -16.31
N SER A 566 34.53 -7.21 -16.58
CA SER A 566 35.25 -6.43 -15.58
C SER A 566 34.33 -5.98 -14.44
N LEU A 567 33.12 -5.51 -14.79
CA LEU A 567 32.11 -5.10 -13.81
C LEU A 567 31.64 -6.27 -12.94
N VAL A 568 31.39 -7.41 -13.57
CA VAL A 568 31.02 -8.66 -12.87
C VAL A 568 32.14 -9.08 -11.93
N SER A 569 33.41 -8.98 -12.33
CA SER A 569 34.56 -9.29 -11.46
C SER A 569 34.54 -8.47 -10.17
N GLU A 570 34.17 -7.20 -10.24
CA GLU A 570 34.00 -6.35 -9.04
C GLU A 570 32.78 -6.77 -8.20
N TYR A 571 31.67 -7.14 -8.84
CA TYR A 571 30.46 -7.58 -8.13
C TYR A 571 30.68 -8.90 -7.38
N LEU A 572 31.50 -9.79 -7.94
CA LEU A 572 31.86 -11.07 -7.29
C LEU A 572 32.66 -10.87 -5.99
N ARG A 573 33.28 -9.70 -5.78
CA ARG A 573 34.01 -9.37 -4.53
C ARG A 573 33.11 -8.79 -3.44
N LEU A 574 31.86 -8.46 -3.75
CA LEU A 574 30.92 -7.90 -2.79
C LEU A 574 30.40 -8.97 -1.81
N PRO A 575 29.87 -8.56 -0.64
CA PRO A 575 29.15 -9.47 0.24
C PRO A 575 28.11 -10.30 -0.51
N SER A 576 28.10 -11.62 -0.27
CA SER A 576 27.20 -12.56 -0.95
C SER A 576 25.72 -12.17 -0.92
N PRO A 577 25.16 -11.58 0.16
CA PRO A 577 23.76 -11.12 0.14
C PRO A 577 23.48 -10.08 -0.95
N ARG A 578 24.40 -9.15 -1.21
CA ARG A 578 24.28 -8.11 -2.24
C ARG A 578 24.35 -8.69 -3.65
N LEU A 579 25.31 -9.58 -3.88
CA LEU A 579 25.43 -10.26 -5.17
C LEU A 579 24.20 -11.11 -5.46
N TRP A 580 23.68 -11.82 -4.46
CA TRP A 580 22.48 -12.63 -4.63
C TRP A 580 21.28 -11.75 -5.01
N LEU A 581 21.06 -10.63 -4.33
CA LEU A 581 20.01 -9.66 -4.69
C LEU A 581 20.17 -9.14 -6.13
N TYR A 582 21.40 -8.82 -6.56
CA TYR A 582 21.71 -8.44 -7.94
C TYR A 582 21.34 -9.54 -8.95
N ILE A 583 21.69 -10.81 -8.67
CA ILE A 583 21.32 -11.96 -9.52
C ILE A 583 19.80 -12.09 -9.64
N GLN A 584 19.08 -11.93 -8.52
CA GLN A 584 17.62 -12.02 -8.53
C GLN A 584 16.98 -10.95 -9.42
N THR A 585 17.47 -9.71 -9.32
CA THR A 585 16.99 -8.60 -10.14
C THR A 585 17.31 -8.76 -11.63
N GLU A 586 18.51 -9.25 -11.99
CA GLU A 586 18.86 -9.54 -13.38
C GLU A 586 17.97 -10.62 -13.97
N ARG A 587 17.69 -11.68 -13.20
CA ARG A 587 16.83 -12.76 -13.66
C ARG A 587 15.41 -12.28 -13.94
N SER A 588 14.84 -11.43 -13.09
CA SER A 588 13.53 -10.84 -13.34
C SER A 588 13.51 -10.07 -14.66
N MET A 589 14.54 -9.27 -14.94
CA MET A 589 14.63 -8.51 -16.19
C MET A 589 14.71 -9.41 -17.43
N ILE A 590 15.41 -10.54 -17.35
CA ILE A 590 15.54 -11.51 -18.47
C ILE A 590 14.23 -12.28 -18.69
N MET A 591 13.54 -12.67 -17.61
CA MET A 591 12.41 -13.60 -17.67
C MET A 591 11.03 -12.93 -17.86
N GLU A 592 10.89 -11.61 -17.67
CA GLU A 592 9.62 -10.88 -17.81
C GLU A 592 9.22 -10.54 -19.27
N HIS A 593 10.00 -10.96 -20.28
CA HIS A 593 9.67 -10.80 -21.71
C HIS A 593 9.18 -12.05 -22.42
N GLU A 594 9.20 -13.22 -21.78
CA GLU A 594 8.62 -14.44 -22.34
C GLU A 594 7.57 -15.01 -21.38
N GLY A 595 6.33 -15.08 -21.84
CA GLY A 595 5.26 -15.76 -21.12
C GLY A 595 5.70 -17.18 -20.77
N ILE A 596 5.73 -17.49 -19.47
CA ILE A 596 6.14 -18.82 -18.98
C ILE A 596 5.19 -19.88 -19.56
N ASP A 597 5.68 -20.68 -20.50
CA ASP A 597 5.02 -21.92 -20.91
C ASP A 597 5.23 -22.99 -19.82
N LEU A 598 4.25 -23.07 -18.91
CA LEU A 598 4.16 -24.08 -17.85
C LEU A 598 3.90 -25.51 -18.39
N ARG A 599 3.90 -25.74 -19.71
CA ARG A 599 3.60 -27.05 -20.31
C ARG A 599 4.76 -27.74 -21.03
N SER A 600 5.99 -27.20 -21.02
CA SER A 600 7.13 -27.95 -21.54
C SER A 600 7.43 -29.17 -20.65
N PRO A 601 7.20 -30.40 -21.13
CA PRO A 601 7.31 -31.60 -20.31
C PRO A 601 8.74 -32.16 -20.41
N GLN A 602 9.70 -31.46 -19.80
CA GLN A 602 11.02 -32.01 -19.45
C GLN A 602 11.48 -31.51 -18.06
N GLY A 603 10.82 -32.06 -17.02
CA GLY A 603 11.46 -32.50 -15.77
C GLY A 603 11.85 -31.46 -14.70
N ASP A 604 10.95 -31.27 -13.71
CA ASP A 604 11.25 -31.01 -12.29
C ASP A 604 12.34 -29.97 -11.95
N TRP A 605 12.15 -28.69 -12.30
CA TRP A 605 12.98 -27.59 -11.78
C TRP A 605 12.15 -26.62 -10.94
N LEU A 606 11.84 -27.04 -9.70
CA LEU A 606 11.25 -26.19 -8.67
C LEU A 606 12.37 -25.50 -7.86
N GLY A 607 13.15 -24.61 -8.48
CA GLY A 607 14.16 -23.82 -7.77
C GLY A 607 15.22 -23.23 -8.68
N MET A 608 15.41 -21.91 -8.60
CA MET A 608 16.47 -21.21 -9.32
C MET A 608 17.85 -21.78 -8.90
N PRO A 609 18.75 -22.10 -9.84
CA PRO A 609 19.94 -22.91 -9.56
C PRO A 609 20.91 -22.26 -8.57
N GLU A 610 21.01 -20.92 -8.56
CA GLU A 610 21.76 -20.17 -7.55
C GLU A 610 21.26 -20.43 -6.12
N ASN A 611 19.97 -20.74 -5.92
CA ASN A 611 19.42 -21.02 -4.60
C ASN A 611 19.87 -22.39 -4.06
N ALA A 612 20.11 -23.37 -4.94
CA ALA A 612 20.71 -24.65 -4.53
C ALA A 612 22.12 -24.42 -3.99
N ILE A 613 22.88 -23.53 -4.64
CA ILE A 613 24.23 -23.13 -4.22
C ILE A 613 24.19 -22.40 -2.86
N VAL A 614 23.25 -21.49 -2.65
CA VAL A 614 23.06 -20.81 -1.35
C VAL A 614 22.77 -21.81 -0.23
N ARG A 615 21.86 -22.76 -0.46
CA ARG A 615 21.51 -23.78 0.54
C ARG A 615 22.67 -24.72 0.86
N ALA A 616 23.54 -24.93 -0.12
CA ALA A 616 24.77 -25.70 0.02
C ALA A 616 25.99 -24.89 0.48
N LYS A 617 25.85 -23.60 0.83
CA LYS A 617 27.00 -22.71 1.10
C LYS A 617 28.01 -23.25 2.12
N LYS A 618 27.57 -24.11 3.05
CA LYS A 618 28.44 -24.72 4.08
C LYS A 618 29.43 -25.74 3.50
N LEU A 619 29.15 -26.25 2.31
CA LEU A 619 29.98 -27.21 1.57
C LEU A 619 30.95 -26.51 0.61
N ILE A 620 30.79 -25.20 0.43
CA ILE A 620 31.46 -24.41 -0.59
C ILE A 620 32.43 -23.46 0.10
N ARG A 621 33.63 -23.30 -0.45
CA ARG A 621 34.59 -22.33 0.04
C ARG A 621 34.02 -20.91 -0.08
N PRO A 622 34.12 -20.05 0.96
CA PRO A 622 33.54 -18.70 0.93
C PRO A 622 34.01 -17.84 -0.25
N ASP A 623 35.26 -17.99 -0.68
CA ASP A 623 35.86 -17.26 -1.81
C ASP A 623 35.34 -17.72 -3.19
N ARG A 624 34.64 -18.85 -3.24
CA ARG A 624 34.08 -19.44 -4.48
C ARG A 624 32.56 -19.36 -4.55
N LEU A 625 31.89 -19.03 -3.45
CA LEU A 625 30.43 -19.02 -3.34
C LEU A 625 29.76 -18.08 -4.36
N ASN A 626 30.26 -16.85 -4.43
CA ASN A 626 29.75 -15.81 -5.33
C ASN A 626 29.88 -16.20 -6.80
N GLU A 627 31.04 -16.73 -7.18
CA GLU A 627 31.34 -17.19 -8.53
C GLU A 627 30.42 -18.34 -8.95
N LEU A 628 30.25 -19.34 -8.08
CA LEU A 628 29.37 -20.47 -8.35
C LEU A 628 27.90 -20.04 -8.51
N MET A 629 27.40 -19.15 -7.66
CA MET A 629 26.04 -18.60 -7.80
C MET A 629 25.86 -17.91 -9.16
N TYR A 630 26.83 -17.10 -9.57
CA TYR A 630 26.77 -16.35 -10.82
C TYR A 630 26.88 -17.25 -12.05
N ILE A 631 27.77 -18.24 -12.06
CA ILE A 631 27.89 -19.24 -13.13
C ILE A 631 26.59 -20.02 -13.30
N ALA A 632 26.03 -20.52 -12.19
CA ALA A 632 24.78 -21.27 -12.22
C ALA A 632 23.61 -20.44 -12.80
N PHE A 633 23.54 -19.17 -12.41
CA PHE A 633 22.58 -18.21 -12.95
C PHE A 633 22.77 -17.98 -14.46
N LYS A 634 23.97 -17.58 -14.89
CA LYS A 634 24.26 -17.22 -16.28
C LYS A 634 24.10 -18.38 -17.25
N THR A 635 24.52 -19.57 -16.84
CA THR A 635 24.38 -20.77 -17.67
C THR A 635 22.90 -21.14 -17.83
N ASP A 636 22.10 -21.09 -16.75
CA ASP A 636 20.66 -21.35 -16.82
C ASP A 636 19.92 -20.30 -17.66
N THR A 637 20.24 -19.01 -17.54
CA THR A 637 19.63 -17.99 -18.42
C THR A 637 19.99 -18.20 -19.88
N ARG A 638 21.26 -18.53 -20.18
CA ARG A 638 21.72 -18.84 -21.55
C ARG A 638 20.99 -20.06 -22.12
N PHE A 639 20.81 -21.12 -21.33
CA PHE A 639 20.04 -22.31 -21.74
C PHE A 639 18.58 -21.98 -22.07
N ARG A 640 17.97 -21.05 -21.34
CA ARG A 640 16.57 -20.64 -21.55
C ARG A 640 16.40 -19.73 -22.77
N GLU A 641 17.34 -18.81 -23.00
CA GLU A 641 17.34 -17.91 -24.15
C GLU A 641 17.68 -18.65 -25.47
N GLU A 642 18.53 -19.68 -25.42
CA GLU A 642 19.06 -20.38 -26.59
C GLU A 642 18.62 -21.86 -26.62
N ALA A 643 17.33 -22.13 -26.85
CA ALA A 643 16.71 -23.48 -26.82
C ALA A 643 17.34 -24.55 -27.75
N HIS A 644 18.36 -24.23 -28.55
CA HIS A 644 18.93 -25.10 -29.59
C HIS A 644 20.47 -25.19 -29.64
N ARG A 645 21.23 -24.66 -28.67
CA ARG A 645 22.70 -24.83 -28.66
C ARG A 645 23.17 -25.92 -27.71
N ASN A 646 23.92 -26.88 -28.24
CA ASN A 646 24.66 -27.88 -27.47
C ASN A 646 25.90 -27.21 -26.84
N ILE A 647 25.78 -26.69 -25.62
CA ILE A 647 26.90 -26.05 -24.88
C ILE A 647 27.89 -27.10 -24.32
N GLN A 648 27.91 -28.32 -24.86
CA GLN A 648 28.84 -29.37 -24.46
C GLN A 648 30.30 -29.09 -24.88
N THR A 649 30.58 -27.93 -25.48
CA THR A 649 31.86 -27.60 -26.11
C THR A 649 32.76 -26.63 -25.33
N GLU A 650 32.29 -26.01 -24.24
CA GLU A 650 33.12 -25.14 -23.38
C GLU A 650 33.53 -25.87 -22.10
N PHE A 651 34.74 -26.45 -22.09
CA PHE A 651 35.28 -27.22 -20.97
C PHE A 651 36.03 -26.33 -19.96
N ALA A 652 35.42 -26.04 -18.80
CA ALA A 652 36.14 -25.49 -17.65
C ALA A 652 36.66 -26.62 -16.74
N PRO A 653 37.96 -26.75 -16.44
CA PRO A 653 38.51 -27.87 -15.65
C PRO A 653 37.88 -28.00 -14.26
N PHE A 654 37.63 -29.24 -13.81
CA PHE A 654 37.00 -29.57 -12.52
C PHE A 654 37.84 -29.17 -11.28
N LEU A 655 39.13 -28.87 -11.47
CA LEU A 655 40.13 -28.61 -10.43
C LEU A 655 39.94 -27.29 -9.65
N GLN A 656 38.89 -26.51 -9.93
CA GLN A 656 38.58 -25.23 -9.24
C GLN A 656 37.09 -25.17 -8.79
N GLY A 657 36.56 -26.33 -8.40
CA GLY A 657 35.17 -26.60 -8.03
C GLY A 657 34.61 -25.81 -6.84
N GLY A 658 35.48 -25.32 -5.96
CA GLY A 658 35.12 -24.64 -4.72
C GLY A 658 34.54 -25.56 -3.63
N ILE A 659 34.50 -26.88 -3.85
CA ILE A 659 34.07 -27.89 -2.87
C ILE A 659 35.30 -28.75 -2.50
N PRO A 660 35.89 -28.59 -1.31
CA PRO A 660 37.17 -29.21 -0.96
C PRO A 660 37.22 -30.73 -1.11
N GLN A 661 36.12 -31.41 -0.80
CA GLN A 661 36.02 -32.88 -0.87
C GLN A 661 36.10 -33.37 -2.32
N ILE A 662 35.54 -32.58 -3.23
CA ILE A 662 35.55 -32.86 -4.65
C ILE A 662 36.94 -32.56 -5.24
N GLU A 663 37.55 -31.44 -4.85
CA GLU A 663 38.90 -31.06 -5.27
C GLU A 663 39.95 -32.07 -4.78
N ALA A 664 39.87 -32.51 -3.52
CA ALA A 664 40.79 -33.49 -2.94
C ALA A 664 40.68 -34.86 -3.64
N LEU A 665 39.46 -35.31 -3.95
CA LEU A 665 39.26 -36.55 -4.67
C LEU A 665 39.72 -36.43 -6.14
N ALA A 666 39.58 -35.25 -6.75
CA ALA A 666 39.99 -35.02 -8.14
C ALA A 666 41.52 -35.05 -8.30
N GLN A 667 42.24 -34.80 -7.20
CA GLN A 667 43.69 -34.89 -7.11
C GLN A 667 44.16 -36.27 -6.60
N SER A 668 43.25 -37.18 -6.27
CA SER A 668 43.61 -38.50 -5.77
C SER A 668 44.16 -39.39 -6.88
N ARG A 669 45.25 -40.11 -6.59
CA ARG A 669 45.87 -41.04 -7.53
C ARG A 669 44.92 -42.16 -7.94
N GLU A 670 44.10 -42.62 -7.00
CA GLU A 670 43.10 -43.68 -7.22
C GLU A 670 42.06 -43.29 -8.28
N LEU A 671 41.58 -42.04 -8.25
CA LEU A 671 40.62 -41.57 -9.25
C LEU A 671 41.26 -41.37 -10.62
N ILE A 672 42.50 -40.88 -10.66
CA ILE A 672 43.26 -40.72 -11.91
C ILE A 672 43.50 -42.11 -12.54
N ASP A 673 43.91 -43.09 -11.76
CA ASP A 673 44.12 -44.46 -12.22
C ASP A 673 42.80 -45.11 -12.70
N LEU A 674 41.68 -44.84 -12.02
CA LEU A 674 40.35 -45.28 -12.43
C LEU A 674 39.91 -44.62 -13.75
N ALA A 675 40.15 -43.32 -13.92
CA ALA A 675 39.83 -42.59 -15.14
C ALA A 675 40.69 -43.04 -16.33
N ILE A 676 41.98 -43.30 -16.12
CA ILE A 676 42.88 -43.86 -17.13
C ILE A 676 42.44 -45.27 -17.52
N THR A 677 42.09 -46.11 -16.55
CA THR A 677 41.60 -47.48 -16.81
C THR A 677 40.30 -47.45 -17.60
N ALA A 678 39.39 -46.54 -17.25
CA ALA A 678 38.14 -46.34 -17.99
C ALA A 678 38.38 -45.80 -19.41
N ASP A 679 39.30 -44.84 -19.65
CA ASP A 679 39.63 -44.36 -21.00
C ASP A 679 40.22 -45.48 -21.86
N LEU A 680 41.13 -46.29 -21.31
CA LEU A 680 41.70 -47.46 -22.00
C LEU A 680 40.63 -48.49 -22.36
N ALA A 681 39.68 -48.76 -21.46
CA ALA A 681 38.54 -49.65 -21.72
C ALA A 681 37.60 -49.07 -22.80
N PHE A 682 37.26 -47.77 -22.72
CA PHE A 682 36.41 -47.11 -23.71
C PHE A 682 37.05 -47.09 -25.12
N ASN A 683 38.35 -46.81 -25.21
CA ASN A 683 39.08 -46.83 -26.49
C ASN A 683 39.14 -48.22 -27.14
N SER A 684 39.03 -49.30 -26.33
CA SER A 684 38.97 -50.68 -26.84
C SER A 684 37.59 -51.06 -27.40
N ILE A 685 36.52 -50.36 -26.97
CA ILE A 685 35.13 -50.65 -27.32
C ILE A 685 34.67 -49.82 -28.52
N ASP A 686 35.07 -48.54 -28.60
CA ASP A 686 34.75 -47.67 -29.74
C ASP A 686 35.96 -46.77 -30.12
N PRO A 687 36.79 -47.20 -31.09
CA PRO A 687 37.95 -46.44 -31.55
C PRO A 687 37.61 -45.10 -32.24
N THR A 688 36.36 -44.91 -32.67
CA THR A 688 35.97 -43.71 -33.43
C THR A 688 35.78 -42.48 -32.53
N LEU A 689 35.35 -42.69 -31.28
CA LEU A 689 35.24 -41.68 -30.23
C LEU A 689 36.61 -41.14 -29.77
N ALA A 690 37.68 -41.93 -29.88
CA ALA A 690 39.04 -41.53 -29.57
C ALA A 690 39.58 -40.40 -30.48
N SER A 691 38.97 -40.21 -31.67
CA SER A 691 39.35 -39.18 -32.64
C SER A 691 38.65 -37.83 -32.45
N LEU A 692 37.56 -37.78 -31.68
CA LEU A 692 36.69 -36.61 -31.54
C LEU A 692 37.11 -35.64 -30.42
N HIS A 693 37.89 -36.10 -29.45
CA HIS A 693 38.33 -35.30 -28.29
C HIS A 693 39.79 -35.59 -27.94
N ASN A 694 40.55 -34.54 -27.59
CA ASN A 694 41.90 -34.68 -27.05
C ASN A 694 41.87 -35.59 -25.79
N PRO A 695 42.86 -36.49 -25.59
CA PRO A 695 42.97 -37.35 -24.40
C PRO A 695 42.68 -36.65 -23.06
N PHE A 696 43.12 -35.40 -22.89
CA PHE A 696 42.85 -34.64 -21.67
C PHE A 696 41.36 -34.32 -21.47
N ALA A 697 40.63 -34.00 -22.54
CA ALA A 697 39.20 -33.72 -22.49
C ALA A 697 38.37 -34.99 -22.21
N ARG A 698 38.82 -36.15 -22.71
CA ARG A 698 38.17 -37.44 -22.42
C ARG A 698 38.37 -37.86 -20.96
N LEU A 699 39.60 -37.77 -20.45
CA LEU A 699 39.90 -38.06 -19.05
C LEU A 699 39.11 -37.15 -18.11
N GLU A 700 38.97 -35.87 -18.44
CA GLU A 700 38.14 -34.92 -17.70
C GLU A 700 36.66 -35.33 -17.70
N LEU A 701 36.08 -35.71 -18.84
CA LEU A 701 34.69 -36.17 -18.94
C LEU A 701 34.42 -37.46 -18.16
N ILE A 702 35.33 -38.43 -18.25
CA ILE A 702 35.28 -39.68 -17.49
C ILE A 702 35.34 -39.38 -15.99
N THR A 703 36.27 -38.52 -15.58
CA THR A 703 36.42 -38.06 -14.19
C THR A 703 35.12 -37.46 -13.67
N ARG A 704 34.50 -36.55 -14.43
CA ARG A 704 33.21 -35.95 -14.08
C ARG A 704 32.07 -36.96 -13.98
N SER A 705 32.02 -37.94 -14.89
CA SER A 705 31.00 -38.98 -14.87
C SER A 705 31.11 -39.86 -13.61
N ILE A 706 32.34 -40.26 -13.27
CA ILE A 706 32.63 -40.97 -12.02
C ILE A 706 32.20 -40.11 -10.81
N PHE A 707 32.57 -38.83 -10.79
CA PHE A 707 32.15 -37.89 -9.74
C PHE A 707 30.64 -37.77 -9.61
N ARG A 708 29.93 -37.62 -10.72
CA ARG A 708 28.47 -37.53 -10.73
C ARG A 708 27.85 -38.76 -10.09
N ASN A 709 28.38 -39.95 -10.38
CA ASN A 709 27.86 -41.19 -9.82
C ASN A 709 28.15 -41.33 -8.32
N MET A 710 29.36 -40.97 -7.89
CA MET A 710 29.79 -41.09 -6.50
C MET A 710 29.37 -39.90 -5.61
N PHE A 711 28.82 -38.83 -6.18
CA PHE A 711 28.60 -37.55 -5.49
C PHE A 711 27.81 -37.68 -4.17
N ALA A 712 26.75 -38.49 -4.15
CA ALA A 712 25.94 -38.65 -2.94
C ALA A 712 26.73 -39.33 -1.81
N GLU A 713 27.55 -40.33 -2.15
CA GLU A 713 28.40 -41.04 -1.18
C GLU A 713 29.51 -40.15 -0.64
N ILE A 714 30.16 -39.37 -1.52
CA ILE A 714 31.22 -38.43 -1.15
C ILE A 714 30.70 -37.33 -0.21
N MET A 715 29.49 -36.83 -0.46
CA MET A 715 28.94 -35.70 0.29
C MET A 715 28.16 -36.11 1.54
N GLU A 716 27.88 -37.39 1.76
CA GLU A 716 27.10 -37.86 2.91
C GLU A 716 27.74 -37.50 4.28
N PRO A 717 29.06 -37.65 4.49
CA PRO A 717 29.70 -37.23 5.73
C PRO A 717 29.53 -35.72 6.00
N GLU A 718 29.67 -34.89 4.97
CA GLU A 718 29.53 -33.44 5.09
C GLU A 718 28.07 -33.01 5.25
N ARG A 719 27.14 -33.72 4.62
CA ARG A 719 25.69 -33.54 4.80
C ARG A 719 25.32 -33.72 6.27
N ILE A 720 25.78 -34.81 6.89
CA ILE A 720 25.53 -35.10 8.31
C ILE A 720 26.20 -34.03 9.18
N LYS A 721 27.48 -33.74 8.94
CA LYS A 721 28.26 -32.74 9.69
C LYS A 721 27.63 -31.35 9.70
N HIS A 722 27.02 -30.94 8.59
CA HIS A 722 26.43 -29.60 8.45
C HIS A 722 24.91 -29.55 8.67
N ASN A 723 24.30 -30.69 9.04
CA ASN A 723 22.86 -30.88 9.22
C ASN A 723 22.04 -30.45 7.99
N LEU A 724 22.47 -30.90 6.81
CA LEU A 724 21.80 -30.62 5.54
C LEU A 724 20.79 -31.72 5.21
N SER A 725 19.68 -31.35 4.56
CA SER A 725 18.73 -32.35 4.08
C SER A 725 19.30 -33.10 2.88
N PRO A 726 18.89 -34.37 2.63
CA PRO A 726 19.26 -35.10 1.42
C PRO A 726 18.94 -34.34 0.14
N GLN A 727 17.85 -33.55 0.15
CA GLN A 727 17.44 -32.72 -0.98
C GLN A 727 18.50 -31.68 -1.36
N VAL A 728 19.19 -31.06 -0.38
CA VAL A 728 20.25 -30.07 -0.68
C VAL A 728 21.40 -30.71 -1.47
N ILE A 729 21.75 -31.96 -1.14
CA ILE A 729 22.81 -32.70 -1.86
C ILE A 729 22.36 -33.08 -3.27
N GLN A 730 21.10 -33.49 -3.43
CA GLN A 730 20.54 -33.81 -4.75
C GLN A 730 20.42 -32.56 -5.64
N ASP A 731 19.94 -31.45 -5.10
CA ASP A 731 19.83 -30.17 -5.81
C ASP A 731 21.21 -29.65 -6.22
N LEU A 732 22.19 -29.73 -5.31
CA LEU A 732 23.57 -29.35 -5.59
C LEU A 732 24.20 -30.25 -6.67
N LYS A 733 24.04 -31.57 -6.58
CA LYS A 733 24.48 -32.53 -7.61
C LYS A 733 23.92 -32.15 -8.96
N LYS A 734 22.62 -31.88 -9.03
CA LYS A 734 21.93 -31.50 -10.25
C LYS A 734 22.56 -30.24 -10.84
N VAL A 735 22.57 -29.14 -10.08
CA VAL A 735 23.10 -27.85 -10.54
C VAL A 735 24.57 -27.95 -10.96
N LEU A 736 25.40 -28.64 -10.19
CA LEU A 736 26.81 -28.82 -10.53
C LEU A 736 26.97 -29.56 -11.85
N PHE A 737 26.36 -30.73 -12.02
CA PHE A 737 26.63 -31.54 -13.22
C PHE A 737 25.76 -31.19 -14.44
N THR A 738 24.81 -30.26 -14.32
CA THR A 738 24.03 -29.76 -15.45
C THR A 738 24.39 -28.34 -15.87
N LEU A 739 24.78 -27.45 -14.95
CA LEU A 739 24.97 -26.03 -15.23
C LEU A 739 26.40 -25.54 -14.97
N VAL A 740 27.02 -25.96 -13.87
CA VAL A 740 28.36 -25.44 -13.49
C VAL A 740 29.48 -26.24 -14.15
N TYR A 741 29.34 -27.56 -14.18
CA TYR A 741 30.25 -28.56 -14.74
C TYR A 741 29.43 -29.58 -15.56
N PRO A 742 28.85 -29.17 -16.69
CA PRO A 742 28.00 -30.03 -17.49
C PRO A 742 28.70 -31.35 -17.81
N THR A 743 28.04 -32.44 -17.45
CA THR A 743 28.52 -33.81 -17.63
C THR A 743 27.47 -34.60 -18.41
N PRO A 744 27.82 -35.18 -19.58
CA PRO A 744 26.90 -36.01 -20.34
C PRO A 744 26.25 -37.11 -19.48
N PRO A 745 24.99 -37.49 -19.77
CA PRO A 745 24.29 -38.56 -19.08
C PRO A 745 24.96 -39.92 -19.21
#